data_AF-A0A0G4KZC9-F1
#
_entry.id   AF-A0A0G4KZC9-F1
#
_cell.length_a   1.000
_cell.length_b   1.000
_cell.length_c   1.000
_cell.angle_alpha   90.00
_cell.angle_beta   90.00
_cell.angle_gamma   90.00
#
_symmetry.space_group_name_H-M   'P 1'
#
loop_
_entity.id
_entity.type
_entity.pdbx_description
1 polymer ?
#
loop_
_entity_poly.entity_id
_entity_poly.type
_entity_poly.pdbx_seq_one_letter_code
_entity_poly.pdbx_strand_id
1 'polypeptide(L)'
;MWILSTLFSVLGSSTNLFFSLRYPSVSITPVIALLLVHPLGLMWDYMLKSPADPREVFEDGVLDHILDDHPERRTRWSRFRLWLAQGRWNEKEHTCVYVSSNVSFGFAFATDVIVEQSRFYNQEATIPYQLLLILSTQILGYAFAGITRRFLNKPANGWRMSRWKFFYIVWTGAFVFYFLPGLLMPCLSYFNVITWFAPKNVVIANLFGVSSGLGLFPLTFDWAQISYIGSPLLVPFWAAMNVIGGMFVVMWFVAPIAYYGNMFYSSYMPILSSAVFDNTGNVYNVSRILTDEFLFDKEAYTNYSRVFLPITYVLSYGVQFAGLAALLTHTACWHGKDMWETWKTSWQEAREEGKPTYQPVSNEPDSAAPDSPATPGLSSASTNSDSHLFKEDVHSRLMRRYKDAPISWYLMTFVSMLAIGIFVVEYYPIHLPWYGLLLALGVCAVFFIPNGIIMAVTNQHSSIYLICQLICGAVFPGRPIANMVFVTYGYISSAQGIKFASDLKLGHYMKIPPRIMFSVQMAATVVSSITQIFVLNWMFANVPGICTKDAVNGFTCPFARVHFNGSILWGVVGPGEFFGPNATYRSLVWFFLLGAVLPIPLWLYSRNKKNSIVRKINLPLVFGTMSWIPPATGLNFSVWVLVCYIFNYHIKRRASAWWAKYTMTMSAALDSGLAFGIVIVFFGFVYPDSKMSVLELLESFEDEVVDPEEETFALFSAPIPSANLGFIDPRAAELDITLPPNRDFTIHQSPTLLASSRAGGTTGAVLWKITPLFAAFLSSPDCPFLPPAPTGPASSSDAAVLELGCGISALTGLACGPRVGRYVLTDQPYVARLVQRNLDANERARAPARRGAKGRAPASSLQAAPAPAGHDVFFEPLDWELDEVTPALTRSDEVRSFDLVVACDCIYNDALVEPLVQTSVDACLLRRREEGATARGPTLCIVAQQLRSPEVFEAWLKAFHRRFRVWRVPDQVVGEGLAVGSGFAVHVGILRD
;
A
#
# COMPACT_ATOMS: atom_id res chain seq x y z
N MET A 1 -24.04 10.20 20.10
CA MET A 1 -23.78 9.12 19.09
C MET A 1 -23.28 9.59 17.70
N TRP A 2 -24.08 10.28 16.88
CA TRP A 2 -23.77 10.54 15.45
C TRP A 2 -22.44 11.24 15.20
N ILE A 3 -22.09 12.24 16.00
CA ILE A 3 -20.81 12.98 15.88
C ILE A 3 -19.61 12.03 16.06
N LEU A 4 -19.62 11.21 17.11
CA LEU A 4 -18.56 10.23 17.36
C LEU A 4 -18.52 9.16 16.26
N SER A 5 -19.68 8.71 15.78
CA SER A 5 -19.78 7.81 14.63
C SER A 5 -19.08 8.37 13.41
N THR A 6 -19.42 9.60 12.98
CA THR A 6 -18.79 10.25 11.82
C THR A 6 -17.29 10.48 12.03
N LEU A 7 -16.88 10.93 13.22
CA LEU A 7 -15.47 11.17 13.53
C LEU A 7 -14.62 9.91 13.39
N PHE A 8 -15.06 8.80 14.01
CA PHE A 8 -14.33 7.54 13.92
C PHE A 8 -14.38 6.97 12.50
N SER A 9 -15.50 7.09 11.78
CA SER A 9 -15.56 6.74 10.36
C SER A 9 -14.52 7.48 9.52
N VAL A 10 -14.33 8.79 9.74
CA VAL A 10 -13.30 9.59 9.04
C VAL A 10 -11.90 9.16 9.45
N LEU A 11 -11.59 9.15 10.75
CA LEU A 11 -10.24 8.85 11.24
C LEU A 11 -9.79 7.42 10.92
N GLY A 12 -10.66 6.43 11.10
CA GLY A 12 -10.33 5.04 10.84
C GLY A 12 -10.21 4.72 9.36
N SER A 13 -11.12 5.25 8.52
CA SER A 13 -11.07 5.00 7.07
C SER A 13 -9.87 5.69 6.41
N SER A 14 -9.54 6.93 6.82
CA SER A 14 -8.35 7.66 6.35
C SER A 14 -7.06 6.96 6.74
N THR A 15 -6.92 6.60 8.02
CA THR A 15 -5.69 5.96 8.51
C THR A 15 -5.49 4.58 7.88
N ASN A 16 -6.56 3.79 7.76
CA ASN A 16 -6.45 2.49 7.11
C ASN A 16 -6.03 2.66 5.66
N LEU A 17 -6.72 3.52 4.89
CA LEU A 17 -6.36 3.77 3.49
C LEU A 17 -4.90 4.22 3.34
N PHE A 18 -4.45 5.14 4.18
CA PHE A 18 -3.07 5.61 4.14
C PHE A 18 -2.07 4.45 4.28
N PHE A 19 -2.35 3.47 5.14
CA PHE A 19 -1.46 2.36 5.41
C PHE A 19 -1.65 1.10 4.53
N SER A 20 -2.66 0.96 3.64
CA SER A 20 -2.69 -0.21 2.71
C SER A 20 -1.56 -0.19 1.73
N LEU A 21 -1.26 1.00 1.21
CA LEU A 21 -0.35 1.14 0.08
C LEU A 21 1.10 0.87 0.52
N ARG A 22 1.33 0.70 1.83
CA ARG A 22 2.61 0.40 2.45
C ARG A 22 2.81 -1.10 2.67
N TYR A 23 4.06 -1.55 2.59
CA TYR A 23 4.48 -2.87 3.06
C TYR A 23 5.51 -2.74 4.21
N PRO A 24 5.30 -3.41 5.36
CA PRO A 24 4.12 -4.19 5.73
C PRO A 24 2.89 -3.29 5.93
N SER A 25 1.72 -3.75 5.46
CA SER A 25 0.47 -3.01 5.59
C SER A 25 -0.01 -3.00 7.03
N VAL A 26 -0.46 -1.85 7.52
CA VAL A 26 -0.97 -1.68 8.88
C VAL A 26 -2.47 -1.40 8.80
N SER A 27 -3.27 -2.09 9.62
CA SER A 27 -4.71 -1.84 9.69
C SER A 27 -5.16 -1.61 11.13
N ILE A 28 -5.85 -0.49 11.34
CA ILE A 28 -6.58 -0.17 12.55
C ILE A 28 -7.87 -0.98 12.54
N THR A 29 -8.07 -1.76 13.59
CA THR A 29 -9.31 -2.51 13.77
C THR A 29 -10.39 -1.64 14.44
N PRO A 30 -11.69 -1.90 14.18
CA PRO A 30 -12.81 -1.23 14.86
C PRO A 30 -12.79 -1.36 16.38
N VAL A 31 -11.99 -2.29 16.91
CA VAL A 31 -11.72 -2.44 18.35
C VAL A 31 -11.14 -1.16 18.93
N ILE A 32 -10.32 -0.41 18.20
CA ILE A 32 -9.77 0.87 18.69
C ILE A 32 -10.89 1.89 18.88
N ALA A 33 -11.85 1.97 17.96
CA ALA A 33 -13.04 2.79 18.15
C ALA A 33 -13.86 2.30 19.36
N LEU A 34 -14.05 0.98 19.52
CA LEU A 34 -14.74 0.43 20.69
C LEU A 34 -14.12 0.91 22.01
N LEU A 35 -12.80 1.03 22.09
CA LEU A 35 -12.08 1.42 23.30
C LEU A 35 -12.12 2.93 23.56
N LEU A 36 -11.93 3.74 22.54
CA LEU A 36 -11.84 5.19 22.66
C LEU A 36 -13.21 5.86 22.79
N VAL A 37 -14.23 5.30 22.15
CA VAL A 37 -15.56 5.94 22.08
C VAL A 37 -16.25 6.01 23.44
N HIS A 38 -16.11 5.01 24.30
CA HIS A 38 -16.77 5.03 25.61
C HIS A 38 -16.25 6.15 26.54
N PRO A 39 -14.92 6.31 26.79
CA PRO A 39 -14.44 7.43 27.58
C PRO A 39 -14.71 8.78 26.91
N LEU A 40 -14.62 8.87 25.58
CA LEU A 40 -14.96 10.10 24.85
C LEU A 40 -16.45 10.46 24.98
N GLY A 41 -17.35 9.47 24.96
CA GLY A 41 -18.78 9.68 25.16
C GLY A 41 -19.12 10.11 26.58
N LEU A 42 -18.49 9.51 27.61
CA LEU A 42 -18.62 9.97 28.99
C LEU A 42 -18.06 11.38 29.20
N MET A 43 -16.94 11.69 28.56
CA MET A 43 -16.34 13.04 28.59
C MET A 43 -17.26 14.05 27.89
N TRP A 44 -17.86 13.69 26.76
CA TRP A 44 -18.86 14.51 26.06
C TRP A 44 -20.06 14.82 26.97
N ASP A 45 -20.58 13.81 27.66
CA ASP A 45 -21.67 13.96 28.62
C ASP A 45 -21.27 14.85 29.81
N TYR A 46 -20.08 14.65 30.37
CA TYR A 46 -19.56 15.45 31.47
C TYR A 46 -19.36 16.92 31.11
N MET A 47 -18.86 17.19 29.89
CA MET A 47 -18.58 18.56 29.43
C MET A 47 -19.84 19.33 29.05
N LEU A 48 -20.84 18.65 28.49
CA LEU A 48 -21.99 19.32 27.87
C LEU A 48 -23.27 19.25 28.68
N LYS A 49 -23.45 18.29 29.61
CA LYS A 49 -24.68 18.18 30.42
C LYS A 49 -24.55 18.82 31.79
N SER A 50 -25.64 19.44 32.22
CA SER A 50 -25.82 19.95 33.58
C SER A 50 -26.96 19.20 34.29
N PRO A 51 -26.90 19.01 35.62
CA PRO A 51 -28.01 18.43 36.40
C PRO A 51 -29.34 19.18 36.28
N ALA A 52 -29.32 20.44 35.85
CA ALA A 52 -30.49 21.30 35.68
C ALA A 52 -31.10 21.27 34.25
N ASP A 53 -30.60 20.40 33.35
CA ASP A 53 -31.11 20.29 31.98
C ASP A 53 -32.49 19.57 31.94
N PRO A 54 -33.40 19.95 31.02
CA PRO A 54 -34.74 19.39 30.94
C PRO A 54 -34.73 17.91 30.55
N ARG A 55 -35.77 17.16 30.93
CA ARG A 55 -35.85 15.72 30.69
C ARG A 55 -36.35 15.41 29.28
N GLU A 56 -35.59 14.64 28.53
CA GLU A 56 -35.89 14.29 27.14
C GLU A 56 -36.48 12.88 27.04
N VAL A 57 -37.52 12.72 26.19
CA VAL A 57 -38.14 11.43 25.88
C VAL A 57 -37.81 11.04 24.44
N PHE A 58 -37.33 9.81 24.25
CA PHE A 58 -36.94 9.27 22.95
C PHE A 58 -37.85 8.11 22.53
N GLU A 59 -38.32 8.13 21.29
CA GLU A 59 -39.02 7.02 20.63
C GLU A 59 -38.17 6.54 19.44
N ASP A 60 -37.87 5.23 19.38
CA ASP A 60 -36.99 4.64 18.35
C ASP A 60 -35.69 5.43 18.10
N GLY A 61 -35.08 5.96 19.17
CA GLY A 61 -33.82 6.69 19.15
C GLY A 61 -33.86 8.09 18.52
N VAL A 62 -35.06 8.62 18.27
CA VAL A 62 -35.31 10.01 17.86
C VAL A 62 -35.94 10.76 19.04
N LEU A 63 -35.53 12.01 19.25
CA LEU A 63 -36.13 12.87 20.27
C LEU A 63 -37.58 13.14 19.89
N ASP A 64 -38.51 12.73 20.75
CA ASP A 64 -39.95 12.91 20.53
C ASP A 64 -40.43 14.23 21.15
N HIS A 65 -40.31 14.37 22.48
CA HIS A 65 -40.67 15.59 23.19
C HIS A 65 -39.78 15.82 24.42
N ILE A 66 -39.67 17.09 24.83
CA ILE A 66 -38.93 17.54 26.01
C ILE A 66 -39.93 17.83 27.11
N LEU A 67 -39.80 17.15 28.25
CA LEU A 67 -40.57 17.41 29.46
C LEU A 67 -40.01 18.65 30.16
N ASP A 68 -40.92 19.50 30.66
CA ASP A 68 -40.61 20.74 31.40
C ASP A 68 -39.83 21.79 30.58
N ASP A 69 -40.17 21.99 29.29
CA ASP A 69 -39.54 23.01 28.46
C ASP A 69 -40.10 24.42 28.74
N HIS A 70 -39.25 25.31 29.27
CA HIS A 70 -39.53 26.75 29.41
C HIS A 70 -38.73 27.56 28.37
N PRO A 71 -39.30 27.84 27.19
CA PRO A 71 -38.57 28.36 26.03
C PRO A 71 -38.11 29.83 26.16
N GLU A 72 -38.65 30.60 27.10
CA GLU A 72 -38.59 32.07 27.06
C GLU A 72 -37.24 32.72 27.46
N ARG A 73 -36.22 31.97 27.89
CA ARG A 73 -34.95 32.57 28.39
C ARG A 73 -33.66 31.84 28.01
N ARG A 74 -33.52 31.34 26.77
CA ARG A 74 -32.28 30.65 26.33
C ARG A 74 -31.45 31.47 25.34
N THR A 75 -30.19 31.73 25.67
CA THR A 75 -29.20 32.32 24.75
C THR A 75 -28.95 31.39 23.56
N ARG A 76 -28.42 31.92 22.44
CA ARG A 76 -28.08 31.08 21.27
C ARG A 76 -27.07 29.98 21.65
N TRP A 77 -26.10 30.31 22.50
CA TRP A 77 -25.11 29.36 23.04
C TRP A 77 -25.74 28.28 23.92
N SER A 78 -26.70 28.60 24.79
CA SER A 78 -27.37 27.58 25.61
C SER A 78 -28.24 26.66 24.77
N ARG A 79 -28.89 27.17 23.71
CA ARG A 79 -29.64 26.35 22.75
C ARG A 79 -28.72 25.41 21.98
N PHE A 80 -27.57 25.90 21.51
CA PHE A 80 -26.59 25.08 20.82
C PHE A 80 -25.96 24.02 21.73
N ARG A 81 -25.62 24.38 22.99
CA ARG A 81 -25.16 23.43 24.00
C ARG A 81 -26.20 22.33 24.26
N LEU A 82 -27.47 22.70 24.46
CA LEU A 82 -28.55 21.74 24.70
C LEU A 82 -28.77 20.82 23.50
N TRP A 83 -28.66 21.35 22.28
CA TRP A 83 -28.70 20.55 21.05
C TRP A 83 -27.56 19.51 20.98
N LEU A 84 -26.35 19.88 21.43
CA LEU A 84 -25.21 18.94 21.54
C LEU A 84 -25.31 17.99 22.75
N ALA A 85 -26.15 18.31 23.73
CA ALA A 85 -26.30 17.59 25.00
C ALA A 85 -27.52 16.64 25.03
N GLN A 86 -28.10 16.30 23.88
CA GLN A 86 -29.28 15.43 23.78
C GLN A 86 -28.98 13.99 24.23
N GLY A 87 -29.85 13.45 25.10
CA GLY A 87 -29.86 12.05 25.57
C GLY A 87 -28.62 11.66 26.39
N ARG A 88 -28.71 10.73 27.35
CA ARG A 88 -27.52 10.29 28.11
C ARG A 88 -26.77 9.16 27.41
N TRP A 89 -25.44 9.27 27.40
CA TRP A 89 -24.55 8.26 26.82
C TRP A 89 -24.81 6.89 27.43
N ASN A 90 -24.96 5.87 26.59
CA ASN A 90 -25.38 4.54 27.00
C ASN A 90 -24.73 3.44 26.11
N GLU A 91 -24.87 2.19 26.54
CA GLU A 91 -24.29 1.02 25.86
C GLU A 91 -24.82 0.81 24.42
N LYS A 92 -26.05 1.27 24.13
CA LYS A 92 -26.64 1.17 22.78
C LYS A 92 -25.99 2.18 21.84
N GLU A 93 -25.80 3.42 22.28
CA GLU A 93 -25.08 4.45 21.51
C GLU A 93 -23.63 4.05 21.26
N HIS A 94 -22.97 3.47 22.27
CA HIS A 94 -21.62 2.92 22.13
C HIS A 94 -21.56 1.83 21.06
N THR A 95 -22.52 0.91 21.07
CA THR A 95 -22.64 -0.15 20.06
C THR A 95 -22.88 0.43 18.66
N CYS A 96 -23.73 1.45 18.50
CA CYS A 96 -23.96 2.09 17.21
C CYS A 96 -22.67 2.69 16.61
N VAL A 97 -21.85 3.35 17.43
CA VAL A 97 -20.57 3.91 16.96
C VAL A 97 -19.58 2.80 16.58
N TYR A 98 -19.57 1.69 17.32
CA TYR A 98 -18.76 0.52 16.94
C TYR A 98 -19.23 -0.08 15.61
N VAL A 99 -20.54 -0.27 15.42
CA VAL A 99 -21.11 -0.79 14.16
C VAL A 99 -20.73 0.12 13.00
N SER A 100 -20.87 1.43 13.16
CA SER A 100 -20.41 2.42 12.20
C SER A 100 -18.91 2.30 11.89
N SER A 101 -18.07 2.16 12.92
CA SER A 101 -16.62 2.01 12.76
C SER A 101 -16.26 0.69 12.06
N ASN A 102 -16.98 -0.39 12.34
CA ASN A 102 -16.78 -1.69 11.69
C ASN A 102 -17.10 -1.63 10.19
N VAL A 103 -18.13 -0.86 9.82
CA VAL A 103 -18.47 -0.55 8.43
C VAL A 103 -17.38 0.29 7.75
N SER A 104 -16.90 1.35 8.42
CA SER A 104 -16.00 2.35 7.80
C SER A 104 -14.52 1.96 7.79
N PHE A 105 -14.04 1.11 8.71
CA PHE A 105 -12.61 0.78 8.80
C PHE A 105 -12.21 -0.27 7.77
N GLY A 106 -13.18 -0.93 7.11
CA GLY A 106 -12.92 -1.89 6.06
C GLY A 106 -12.23 -1.23 4.85
N PHE A 107 -11.18 -1.88 4.36
CA PHE A 107 -10.50 -1.47 3.12
C PHE A 107 -11.46 -1.41 1.93
N ALA A 108 -11.52 -0.28 1.24
CA ALA A 108 -12.24 -0.17 -0.03
C ALA A 108 -11.30 -0.61 -1.16
N PHE A 109 -11.27 -1.90 -1.51
CA PHE A 109 -10.46 -2.42 -2.62
C PHE A 109 -10.63 -1.68 -3.96
N ALA A 110 -11.73 -0.95 -4.15
CA ALA A 110 -11.90 -0.04 -5.28
C ALA A 110 -10.83 1.07 -5.33
N THR A 111 -10.14 1.39 -4.23
CA THR A 111 -8.96 2.26 -4.24
C THR A 111 -7.79 1.63 -4.97
N ASP A 112 -7.59 0.31 -4.87
CA ASP A 112 -6.54 -0.39 -5.62
C ASP A 112 -6.82 -0.35 -7.13
N VAL A 113 -8.10 -0.43 -7.53
CA VAL A 113 -8.52 -0.26 -8.93
C VAL A 113 -8.20 1.15 -9.45
N ILE A 114 -8.43 2.19 -8.65
CA ILE A 114 -8.13 3.58 -9.00
C ILE A 114 -6.61 3.81 -9.09
N VAL A 115 -5.84 3.23 -8.16
CA VAL A 115 -4.37 3.24 -8.18
C VAL A 115 -3.85 2.57 -9.45
N GLU A 116 -4.39 1.41 -9.81
CA GLU A 116 -4.00 0.69 -11.03
C GLU A 116 -4.35 1.47 -12.29
N GLN A 117 -5.56 2.02 -12.39
CA GLN A 117 -5.97 2.83 -13.54
C GLN A 117 -5.11 4.08 -13.73
N SER A 118 -4.81 4.79 -12.64
CA SER A 118 -4.05 6.05 -12.69
C SER A 118 -2.54 5.85 -12.82
N ARG A 119 -1.96 4.82 -12.18
CA ARG A 119 -0.50 4.63 -12.12
C ARG A 119 0.05 3.54 -13.02
N PHE A 120 -0.76 2.54 -13.38
CA PHE A 120 -0.32 1.42 -14.21
C PHE A 120 -0.93 1.46 -15.62
N TYR A 121 -2.11 2.08 -15.77
CA TYR A 121 -2.79 2.21 -17.07
C TYR A 121 -2.83 3.64 -17.63
N ASN A 122 -2.18 4.63 -17.00
CA ASN A 122 -2.15 6.05 -17.42
C ASN A 122 -3.52 6.65 -17.76
N GLN A 123 -4.58 6.17 -17.12
CA GLN A 123 -5.94 6.62 -17.36
C GLN A 123 -6.36 7.62 -16.27
N GLU A 124 -6.68 8.85 -16.66
CA GLU A 124 -7.13 9.89 -15.72
C GLU A 124 -8.53 9.56 -15.16
N ALA A 125 -8.55 8.88 -14.02
CA ALA A 125 -9.77 8.61 -13.26
C ALA A 125 -10.30 9.92 -12.66
N THR A 126 -11.37 10.47 -13.24
CA THR A 126 -11.99 11.72 -12.73
C THR A 126 -12.54 11.54 -11.30
N ILE A 127 -12.50 12.59 -10.48
CA ILE A 127 -12.98 12.56 -9.08
C ILE A 127 -14.41 11.98 -8.94
N PRO A 128 -15.39 12.30 -9.82
CA PRO A 128 -16.72 11.70 -9.76
C PRO A 128 -16.72 10.19 -10.01
N TYR A 129 -15.88 9.69 -10.93
CA TYR A 129 -15.74 8.26 -11.20
C TYR A 129 -15.24 7.51 -9.97
N GLN A 130 -14.21 8.06 -9.30
CA GLN A 130 -13.65 7.47 -8.08
C GLN A 130 -14.71 7.40 -6.96
N LEU A 131 -15.51 8.48 -6.79
CA LEU A 131 -16.63 8.57 -5.85
C LEU A 131 -17.72 7.54 -6.13
N LEU A 132 -18.15 7.44 -7.38
CA LEU A 132 -19.22 6.54 -7.76
C LEU A 132 -18.80 5.07 -7.67
N LEU A 133 -17.55 4.73 -8.03
CA LEU A 133 -17.02 3.36 -7.97
C LEU A 133 -16.91 2.84 -6.53
N ILE A 134 -16.45 3.67 -5.60
CA ILE A 134 -16.33 3.28 -4.18
C ILE A 134 -17.71 3.27 -3.50
N LEU A 135 -18.60 4.23 -3.81
CA LEU A 135 -19.95 4.23 -3.25
C LEU A 135 -20.78 3.02 -3.71
N SER A 136 -20.77 2.69 -5.00
CA SER A 136 -21.60 1.58 -5.51
C SER A 136 -21.15 0.21 -4.95
N THR A 137 -19.83 -0.04 -4.89
CA THR A 137 -19.26 -1.33 -4.45
C THR A 137 -19.41 -1.58 -2.96
N GLN A 138 -19.35 -0.53 -2.14
CA GLN A 138 -19.56 -0.63 -0.70
C GLN A 138 -21.06 -0.74 -0.35
N ILE A 139 -21.94 -0.07 -1.12
CA ILE A 139 -23.38 -0.02 -0.83
C ILE A 139 -24.15 -1.27 -1.31
N LEU A 140 -23.72 -1.91 -2.40
CA LEU A 140 -24.37 -3.14 -2.91
C LEU A 140 -24.31 -4.34 -1.93
N GLY A 141 -23.32 -4.40 -1.04
CA GLY A 141 -23.24 -5.43 0.00
C GLY A 141 -24.39 -5.36 1.03
N TYR A 142 -24.96 -4.18 1.29
CA TYR A 142 -26.05 -4.01 2.26
C TYR A 142 -27.33 -4.77 1.89
N ALA A 143 -27.56 -5.02 0.60
CA ALA A 143 -28.79 -5.65 0.11
C ALA A 143 -28.86 -7.16 0.47
N PHE A 144 -27.73 -7.84 0.55
CA PHE A 144 -27.67 -9.28 0.83
C PHE A 144 -27.62 -9.62 2.33
N ALA A 145 -27.22 -8.65 3.15
CA ALA A 145 -27.02 -8.77 4.59
C ALA A 145 -28.30 -9.04 5.42
N GLY A 146 -29.47 -8.69 4.90
CA GLY A 146 -30.75 -8.78 5.61
C GLY A 146 -31.27 -10.20 5.86
N ILE A 147 -30.67 -11.22 5.24
CA ILE A 147 -31.29 -12.56 5.12
C ILE A 147 -30.82 -13.56 6.20
N THR A 148 -29.79 -13.30 7.02
CA THR A 148 -29.28 -14.33 7.96
C THR A 148 -28.82 -13.80 9.33
N ARG A 149 -29.45 -14.24 10.44
CA ARG A 149 -29.05 -13.85 11.82
C ARG A 149 -29.48 -14.81 12.97
N ARG A 150 -28.51 -15.28 13.79
CA ARG A 150 -28.41 -15.36 15.30
C ARG A 150 -27.30 -16.34 15.77
N PHE A 151 -26.54 -16.10 16.87
CA PHE A 151 -26.59 -16.61 18.26
C PHE A 151 -25.81 -15.70 19.27
N LEU A 152 -26.08 -15.75 20.59
CA LEU A 152 -25.30 -15.11 21.69
C LEU A 152 -25.22 -15.99 22.98
N ASN A 153 -24.28 -15.67 23.88
CA ASN A 153 -23.68 -16.53 24.92
C ASN A 153 -23.67 -15.93 26.36
N LYS A 154 -23.41 -16.77 27.39
CA LYS A 154 -23.60 -16.57 28.87
C LYS A 154 -22.29 -16.46 29.73
N PRO A 155 -22.34 -16.08 31.04
CA PRO A 155 -21.16 -15.86 31.93
C PRO A 155 -20.50 -17.12 32.51
N ALA A 156 -19.28 -17.00 33.08
CA ALA A 156 -18.33 -18.13 33.20
C ALA A 156 -17.45 -18.20 34.49
N ASN A 157 -17.44 -19.39 35.13
CA ASN A 157 -16.72 -19.88 36.35
C ASN A 157 -15.75 -18.93 37.07
N GLY A 158 -16.25 -18.28 38.15
CA GLY A 158 -15.47 -17.94 39.34
C GLY A 158 -14.46 -16.78 39.25
N TRP A 159 -13.99 -16.39 38.06
CA TRP A 159 -13.11 -15.22 37.90
C TRP A 159 -13.91 -13.92 38.04
N ARG A 160 -13.59 -13.12 39.07
CA ARG A 160 -14.25 -11.84 39.38
C ARG A 160 -13.68 -10.62 38.65
N MET A 161 -12.53 -10.74 37.99
CA MET A 161 -11.93 -9.62 37.27
C MET A 161 -12.87 -9.12 36.15
N SER A 162 -13.08 -7.81 36.06
CA SER A 162 -13.89 -7.25 34.97
C SER A 162 -13.17 -7.43 33.64
N ARG A 163 -13.94 -7.59 32.55
CA ARG A 163 -13.36 -7.67 31.18
C ARG A 163 -12.48 -6.45 30.89
N TRP A 164 -12.88 -5.27 31.36
CA TRP A 164 -12.12 -4.02 31.23
C TRP A 164 -10.76 -4.04 31.94
N LYS A 165 -10.67 -4.50 33.20
CA LYS A 165 -9.38 -4.59 33.90
C LYS A 165 -8.44 -5.60 33.21
N PHE A 166 -8.98 -6.74 32.80
CA PHE A 166 -8.22 -7.74 32.07
C PHE A 166 -7.72 -7.19 30.72
N PHE A 167 -8.58 -6.47 30.00
CA PHE A 167 -8.26 -5.83 28.73
C PHE A 167 -7.05 -4.90 28.85
N TYR A 168 -7.07 -3.93 29.78
CA TYR A 168 -5.99 -2.94 29.89
C TYR A 168 -4.65 -3.55 30.28
N ILE A 169 -4.64 -4.59 31.11
CA ILE A 169 -3.41 -5.30 31.49
C ILE A 169 -2.79 -5.97 30.25
N VAL A 170 -3.59 -6.73 29.51
CA VAL A 170 -3.12 -7.43 28.30
C VAL A 170 -2.73 -6.42 27.22
N TRP A 171 -3.52 -5.36 27.03
CA TRP A 171 -3.26 -4.31 26.06
C TRP A 171 -1.94 -3.60 26.33
N THR A 172 -1.67 -3.21 27.58
CA THR A 172 -0.43 -2.53 27.97
C THR A 172 0.77 -3.47 27.77
N GLY A 173 0.64 -4.73 28.17
CA GLY A 173 1.68 -5.74 27.94
C GLY A 173 1.97 -5.95 26.44
N ALA A 174 0.93 -6.06 25.62
CA ALA A 174 1.06 -6.22 24.16
C ALA A 174 1.70 -5.00 23.50
N PHE A 175 1.27 -3.80 23.90
CA PHE A 175 1.81 -2.53 23.44
C PHE A 175 3.32 -2.41 23.74
N VAL A 176 3.72 -2.64 24.99
CA VAL A 176 5.13 -2.57 25.39
C VAL A 176 5.96 -3.66 24.71
N PHE A 177 5.43 -4.88 24.64
CA PHE A 177 6.12 -6.00 24.02
C PHE A 177 6.37 -5.76 22.53
N TYR A 178 5.47 -5.09 21.80
CA TYR A 178 5.63 -4.84 20.37
C TYR A 178 6.90 -4.04 20.01
N PHE A 179 7.40 -3.17 20.89
CA PHE A 179 8.66 -2.45 20.62
C PHE A 179 9.86 -3.41 20.46
N LEU A 180 9.79 -4.60 21.07
CA LEU A 180 10.87 -5.57 20.98
C LEU A 180 10.99 -6.17 19.56
N PRO A 181 9.98 -6.86 18.99
CA PRO A 181 10.07 -7.34 17.61
C PRO A 181 9.91 -6.21 16.58
N GLY A 182 9.18 -5.13 16.88
CA GLY A 182 8.85 -4.09 15.91
C GLY A 182 9.91 -2.99 15.72
N LEU A 183 10.79 -2.77 16.71
CA LEU A 183 11.81 -1.71 16.67
C LEU A 183 13.20 -2.22 17.06
N LEU A 184 13.33 -2.88 18.20
CA LEU A 184 14.64 -3.23 18.77
C LEU A 184 15.29 -4.47 18.13
N MET A 185 14.50 -5.48 17.77
CA MET A 185 15.00 -6.76 17.25
C MET A 185 14.05 -7.38 16.21
N PRO A 186 14.02 -6.85 14.96
CA PRO A 186 13.17 -7.34 13.87
C PRO A 186 13.35 -8.82 13.50
N CYS A 187 14.49 -9.43 13.83
CA CYS A 187 14.71 -10.85 13.59
C CYS A 187 13.77 -11.76 14.38
N LEU A 188 13.11 -11.26 15.44
CA LEU A 188 12.08 -11.98 16.19
C LEU A 188 10.78 -12.17 15.41
N SER A 189 10.47 -11.29 14.44
CA SER A 189 9.30 -11.43 13.57
C SER A 189 9.48 -12.57 12.56
N TYR A 190 10.70 -12.73 12.04
CA TYR A 190 11.08 -13.78 11.09
C TYR A 190 12.00 -14.83 11.73
N PHE A 191 11.66 -15.24 12.95
CA PHE A 191 12.54 -16.08 13.76
C PHE A 191 12.70 -17.47 13.16
N ASN A 192 13.87 -17.74 12.58
CA ASN A 192 14.19 -19.05 12.01
C ASN A 192 15.64 -19.44 12.28
N VAL A 193 15.84 -20.19 13.35
CA VAL A 193 17.17 -20.64 13.78
C VAL A 193 17.75 -21.68 12.82
N ILE A 194 16.92 -22.45 12.11
CA ILE A 194 17.37 -23.54 11.23
C ILE A 194 18.17 -22.96 10.05
N THR A 195 17.75 -21.82 9.49
CA THR A 195 18.50 -21.16 8.41
C THR A 195 19.79 -20.50 8.90
N TRP A 196 19.94 -20.22 10.20
CA TRP A 196 21.19 -19.67 10.75
C TRP A 196 22.30 -20.73 10.85
N PHE A 197 21.96 -22.00 11.07
CA PHE A 197 22.95 -23.08 11.13
C PHE A 197 23.53 -23.42 9.74
N ALA A 198 22.79 -23.17 8.65
CA ALA A 198 23.22 -23.48 7.29
C ALA A 198 22.72 -22.44 6.28
N PRO A 199 23.21 -21.19 6.33
CA PRO A 199 22.65 -20.07 5.57
C PRO A 199 22.84 -20.20 4.05
N LYS A 200 23.85 -20.94 3.59
CA LYS A 200 24.15 -21.14 2.16
C LYS A 200 23.45 -22.35 1.53
N ASN A 201 22.73 -23.16 2.31
CA ASN A 201 22.10 -24.38 1.80
C ASN A 201 20.73 -24.06 1.18
N VAL A 202 20.64 -24.17 -0.16
CA VAL A 202 19.44 -23.86 -0.94
C VAL A 202 18.23 -24.71 -0.53
N VAL A 203 18.41 -25.98 -0.15
CA VAL A 203 17.31 -26.85 0.28
C VAL A 203 16.75 -26.38 1.63
N ILE A 204 17.63 -26.01 2.56
CA ILE A 204 17.23 -25.49 3.88
C ILE A 204 16.56 -24.12 3.73
N ALA A 205 17.08 -23.26 2.85
CA ALA A 205 16.48 -21.97 2.54
C ALA A 205 15.09 -22.11 1.89
N ASN A 206 14.93 -23.02 0.93
CA ASN A 206 13.63 -23.27 0.26
C ASN A 206 12.58 -23.84 1.22
N LEU A 207 12.97 -24.72 2.14
CA LEU A 207 12.04 -25.35 3.08
C LEU A 207 11.73 -24.46 4.28
N PHE A 208 12.74 -23.90 4.93
CA PHE A 208 12.56 -23.20 6.19
C PHE A 208 12.57 -21.67 6.05
N GLY A 209 13.20 -21.12 5.01
CA GLY A 209 13.28 -19.68 4.77
C GLY A 209 11.90 -19.03 4.69
N VAL A 210 11.77 -17.81 5.21
CA VAL A 210 10.47 -17.10 5.32
C VAL A 210 10.27 -16.10 4.18
N SER A 211 11.33 -15.55 3.61
CA SER A 211 11.25 -14.57 2.51
C SER A 211 11.07 -15.21 1.13
N SER A 212 11.82 -16.27 0.83
CA SER A 212 11.83 -16.98 -0.46
C SER A 212 11.47 -18.47 -0.35
N GLY A 213 11.23 -18.96 0.87
CA GLY A 213 10.95 -20.37 1.16
C GLY A 213 9.55 -20.58 1.73
N LEU A 214 9.26 -21.84 2.09
CA LEU A 214 7.95 -22.25 2.59
C LEU A 214 7.66 -21.84 4.05
N GLY A 215 8.67 -21.38 4.80
CA GLY A 215 8.50 -20.95 6.20
C GLY A 215 8.03 -22.07 7.13
N LEU A 216 8.54 -23.30 6.98
CA LEU A 216 8.05 -24.48 7.71
C LEU A 216 8.32 -24.46 9.23
N PHE A 217 9.16 -23.55 9.72
CA PHE A 217 9.46 -23.45 11.15
C PHE A 217 8.37 -22.65 11.89
N PRO A 218 7.63 -23.23 12.84
CA PRO A 218 6.40 -22.65 13.37
C PRO A 218 6.65 -21.77 14.61
N LEU A 219 7.53 -20.77 14.51
CA LEU A 219 7.83 -19.88 15.64
C LEU A 219 8.07 -18.44 15.19
N THR A 220 7.30 -17.52 15.78
CA THR A 220 7.54 -16.08 15.72
C THR A 220 7.14 -15.46 17.04
N PHE A 221 7.75 -14.34 17.39
CA PHE A 221 7.41 -13.57 18.59
C PHE A 221 6.65 -12.29 18.25
N ASP A 222 6.18 -12.14 17.01
CA ASP A 222 5.45 -10.96 16.57
C ASP A 222 3.97 -11.27 16.40
N TRP A 223 3.11 -10.59 17.18
CA TRP A 223 1.67 -10.74 17.08
C TRP A 223 1.13 -10.38 15.69
N ALA A 224 1.78 -9.45 14.96
CA ALA A 224 1.39 -9.11 13.59
C ALA A 224 1.51 -10.29 12.62
N GLN A 225 2.54 -11.13 12.79
CA GLN A 225 2.75 -12.34 11.99
C GLN A 225 1.77 -13.45 12.37
N ILE A 226 1.39 -13.52 13.66
CA ILE A 226 0.42 -14.49 14.21
C ILE A 226 -1.01 -14.16 13.75
N SER A 227 -1.39 -12.88 13.75
CA SER A 227 -2.72 -12.41 13.37
C SER A 227 -2.85 -12.09 11.87
N TYR A 228 -1.85 -12.42 11.05
CA TYR A 228 -1.77 -12.06 9.63
C TYR A 228 -2.98 -12.56 8.82
N ILE A 229 -3.44 -13.78 9.10
CA ILE A 229 -4.64 -14.39 8.48
C ILE A 229 -5.91 -14.22 9.34
N GLY A 230 -5.91 -13.24 10.23
CA GLY A 230 -6.95 -13.00 11.24
C GLY A 230 -6.62 -13.65 12.60
N SER A 231 -7.33 -13.26 13.65
CA SER A 231 -7.03 -13.72 15.01
C SER A 231 -7.31 -15.22 15.21
N PRO A 232 -6.31 -16.01 15.66
CA PRO A 232 -6.49 -17.44 15.92
C PRO A 232 -7.41 -17.73 17.11
N LEU A 233 -7.57 -16.77 18.01
CA LEU A 233 -8.37 -16.92 19.24
C LEU A 233 -9.86 -17.01 18.96
N LEU A 234 -10.32 -16.47 17.83
CA LEU A 234 -11.73 -16.41 17.45
C LEU A 234 -12.21 -17.67 16.72
N VAL A 235 -11.29 -18.50 16.22
CA VAL A 235 -11.62 -19.65 15.36
C VAL A 235 -11.73 -20.94 16.18
N PRO A 236 -12.83 -21.70 16.06
CA PRO A 236 -12.97 -22.99 16.72
C PRO A 236 -11.83 -23.95 16.35
N PHE A 237 -11.28 -24.67 17.33
CA PHE A 237 -10.15 -25.56 17.11
C PHE A 237 -10.37 -26.59 16.00
N TRP A 238 -11.56 -27.17 15.88
CA TRP A 238 -11.86 -28.14 14.82
C TRP A 238 -11.81 -27.50 13.41
N ALA A 239 -12.21 -26.23 13.28
CA ALA A 239 -12.12 -25.49 12.02
C ALA A 239 -10.65 -25.16 11.71
N ALA A 240 -9.88 -24.75 12.71
CA ALA A 240 -8.44 -24.54 12.58
C ALA A 240 -7.69 -25.82 12.16
N MET A 241 -8.13 -27.00 12.61
CA MET A 241 -7.56 -28.29 12.17
C MET A 241 -7.88 -28.65 10.72
N ASN A 242 -9.03 -28.23 10.19
CA ASN A 242 -9.28 -28.34 8.75
C ASN A 242 -8.33 -27.44 7.97
N VAL A 243 -8.07 -26.22 8.48
CA VAL A 243 -7.15 -25.27 7.86
C VAL A 243 -5.71 -25.80 7.88
N ILE A 244 -5.23 -26.37 8.98
CA ILE A 244 -3.88 -26.95 8.98
C ILE A 244 -3.80 -28.21 8.15
N GLY A 245 -4.86 -29.04 8.12
CA GLY A 245 -4.85 -30.30 7.39
C GLY A 245 -4.62 -30.09 5.90
N GLY A 246 -5.31 -29.09 5.32
CA GLY A 246 -5.10 -28.70 3.93
C GLY A 246 -3.70 -28.16 3.68
N MET A 247 -3.25 -27.22 4.53
CA MET A 247 -1.92 -26.63 4.37
C MET A 247 -0.80 -27.66 4.55
N PHE A 248 -0.84 -28.50 5.57
CA PHE A 248 0.19 -29.50 5.85
C PHE A 248 0.34 -30.45 4.66
N VAL A 249 -0.77 -30.96 4.13
CA VAL A 249 -0.73 -31.84 2.95
C VAL A 249 -0.12 -31.10 1.76
N VAL A 250 -0.62 -29.91 1.44
CA VAL A 250 -0.22 -29.27 0.19
C VAL A 250 1.14 -28.57 0.28
N MET A 251 1.44 -27.87 1.37
CA MET A 251 2.71 -27.16 1.54
C MET A 251 3.87 -28.04 2.01
N TRP A 252 3.65 -29.02 2.89
CA TRP A 252 4.77 -29.79 3.44
C TRP A 252 5.12 -31.01 2.58
N PHE A 253 4.15 -31.54 1.82
CA PHE A 253 4.36 -32.71 0.96
C PHE A 253 4.21 -32.38 -0.50
N VAL A 254 3.03 -31.93 -0.94
CA VAL A 254 2.75 -31.78 -2.38
C VAL A 254 3.66 -30.74 -3.03
N ALA A 255 3.88 -29.59 -2.39
CA ALA A 255 4.71 -28.52 -2.95
C ALA A 255 6.19 -28.93 -3.09
N PRO A 256 6.89 -29.47 -2.06
CA PRO A 256 8.24 -29.99 -2.23
C PRO A 256 8.33 -31.12 -3.26
N ILE A 257 7.40 -32.09 -3.23
CA ILE A 257 7.40 -33.21 -4.18
C ILE A 257 7.24 -32.69 -5.62
N ALA A 258 6.32 -31.75 -5.85
CA ALA A 258 6.08 -31.20 -7.18
C ALA A 258 7.23 -30.28 -7.64
N TYR A 259 7.85 -29.54 -6.72
CA TYR A 259 9.03 -28.69 -6.99
C TYR A 259 10.24 -29.53 -7.42
N TYR A 260 10.64 -30.49 -6.59
CA TYR A 260 11.80 -31.35 -6.86
C TYR A 260 11.51 -32.40 -7.94
N GLY A 261 10.24 -32.72 -8.18
CA GLY A 261 9.78 -33.50 -9.34
C GLY A 261 9.69 -32.70 -10.64
N ASN A 262 10.08 -31.41 -10.62
CA ASN A 262 10.04 -30.49 -11.75
C ASN A 262 8.69 -30.42 -12.48
N MET A 263 7.59 -30.51 -11.73
CA MET A 263 6.25 -30.40 -12.28
C MET A 263 6.05 -28.98 -12.82
N PHE A 264 5.56 -28.85 -14.05
CA PHE A 264 5.36 -27.56 -14.74
C PHE A 264 6.60 -26.66 -14.81
N TYR A 265 7.80 -27.25 -14.91
CA TYR A 265 9.07 -26.49 -14.97
C TYR A 265 9.37 -25.67 -13.70
N SER A 266 8.76 -26.04 -12.57
CA SER A 266 8.84 -25.25 -11.34
C SER A 266 10.23 -25.15 -10.71
N SER A 267 11.11 -26.12 -10.94
CA SER A 267 12.46 -26.13 -10.34
C SER A 267 13.36 -24.99 -10.82
N TYR A 268 13.02 -24.36 -11.96
CA TYR A 268 13.74 -23.21 -12.51
C TYR A 268 13.33 -21.86 -11.90
N MET A 269 12.32 -21.87 -11.01
CA MET A 269 11.78 -20.67 -10.35
C MET A 269 11.89 -20.81 -8.82
N PRO A 270 11.75 -19.71 -8.05
CA PRO A 270 11.61 -19.80 -6.60
C PRO A 270 10.41 -20.66 -6.20
N ILE A 271 10.54 -21.44 -5.12
CA ILE A 271 9.46 -22.33 -4.66
C ILE A 271 8.21 -21.55 -4.26
N LEU A 272 8.39 -20.38 -3.63
CA LEU A 272 7.35 -19.44 -3.24
C LEU A 272 7.72 -18.05 -3.77
N SER A 273 6.86 -17.47 -4.61
CA SER A 273 6.98 -16.09 -5.07
C SER A 273 5.61 -15.54 -5.48
N SER A 274 5.42 -14.23 -5.32
CA SER A 274 4.26 -13.49 -5.84
C SER A 274 4.46 -12.98 -7.27
N ALA A 275 5.66 -13.12 -7.82
CA ALA A 275 5.97 -12.78 -9.20
C ALA A 275 5.66 -13.95 -10.15
N VAL A 276 5.44 -13.62 -11.42
CA VAL A 276 5.29 -14.56 -12.53
C VAL A 276 6.49 -14.43 -13.47
N PHE A 277 6.84 -15.51 -14.17
CA PHE A 277 8.11 -15.63 -14.87
C PHE A 277 7.93 -15.94 -16.36
N ASP A 278 8.92 -15.53 -17.17
CA ASP A 278 9.04 -15.93 -18.57
C ASP A 278 9.85 -17.24 -18.73
N ASN A 279 10.00 -17.70 -19.96
CA ASN A 279 10.76 -18.90 -20.32
C ASN A 279 12.27 -18.80 -20.00
N THR A 280 12.78 -17.61 -19.70
CA THR A 280 14.19 -17.39 -19.32
C THR A 280 14.40 -17.34 -17.80
N GLY A 281 13.32 -17.44 -17.01
CA GLY A 281 13.38 -17.33 -15.55
C GLY A 281 13.44 -15.89 -15.05
N ASN A 282 13.28 -14.90 -15.93
CA ASN A 282 13.14 -13.50 -15.55
C ASN A 282 11.70 -13.18 -15.18
N VAL A 283 11.50 -12.10 -14.41
CA VAL A 283 10.15 -11.61 -14.08
C VAL A 283 9.45 -11.21 -15.37
N TYR A 284 8.25 -11.75 -15.60
CA TYR A 284 7.51 -11.60 -16.84
C TYR A 284 7.18 -10.12 -17.12
N ASN A 285 7.63 -9.60 -18.27
CA ASN A 285 7.35 -8.22 -18.66
C ASN A 285 6.02 -8.13 -19.41
N VAL A 286 5.02 -7.58 -18.73
CA VAL A 286 3.64 -7.51 -19.23
C VAL A 286 3.48 -6.50 -20.37
N SER A 287 4.23 -5.40 -20.35
CA SER A 287 4.13 -4.36 -21.38
C SER A 287 4.48 -4.87 -22.78
N ARG A 288 5.21 -5.99 -22.89
CA ARG A 288 5.58 -6.61 -24.18
C ARG A 288 4.43 -7.34 -24.88
N ILE A 289 3.33 -7.62 -24.18
CA ILE A 289 2.18 -8.38 -24.71
C ILE A 289 0.90 -7.54 -24.77
N LEU A 290 1.03 -6.24 -24.55
CA LEU A 290 -0.05 -5.27 -24.55
C LEU A 290 0.14 -4.29 -25.72
N THR A 291 -0.95 -3.95 -26.39
CA THR A 291 -0.98 -2.82 -27.33
C THR A 291 -0.98 -1.49 -26.58
N ASP A 292 -0.80 -0.37 -27.29
CA ASP A 292 -0.89 0.99 -26.73
C ASP A 292 -2.27 1.30 -26.09
N GLU A 293 -3.29 0.50 -26.42
CA GLU A 293 -4.64 0.57 -25.85
C GLU A 293 -4.87 -0.44 -24.70
N PHE A 294 -3.81 -1.07 -24.18
CA PHE A 294 -3.83 -2.10 -23.14
C PHE A 294 -4.67 -3.34 -23.51
N LEU A 295 -4.79 -3.66 -24.80
CA LEU A 295 -5.40 -4.88 -25.31
C LEU A 295 -4.35 -5.97 -25.48
N PHE A 296 -4.80 -7.23 -25.41
CA PHE A 296 -3.91 -8.39 -25.56
C PHE A 296 -3.42 -8.55 -27.01
N ASP A 297 -2.11 -8.51 -27.21
CA ASP A 297 -1.48 -8.87 -28.48
C ASP A 297 -1.04 -10.34 -28.47
N LYS A 298 -1.77 -11.16 -29.24
CA LYS A 298 -1.53 -12.60 -29.34
C LYS A 298 -0.25 -12.95 -30.12
N GLU A 299 0.11 -12.15 -31.12
CA GLU A 299 1.33 -12.39 -31.90
C GLU A 299 2.56 -12.05 -31.07
N ALA A 300 2.55 -10.91 -30.38
CA ALA A 300 3.61 -10.52 -29.44
C ALA A 300 3.76 -11.53 -28.30
N TYR A 301 2.65 -12.05 -27.75
CA TYR A 301 2.68 -13.11 -26.73
C TYR A 301 3.34 -14.40 -27.24
N THR A 302 2.99 -14.84 -28.46
CA THR A 302 3.54 -16.07 -29.05
C THR A 302 5.03 -15.93 -29.33
N ASN A 303 5.48 -14.73 -29.71
CA ASN A 303 6.89 -14.41 -29.97
C ASN A 303 7.72 -14.18 -28.70
N TYR A 304 7.12 -13.68 -27.62
CA TYR A 304 7.82 -13.41 -26.37
C TYR A 304 7.97 -14.67 -25.51
N SER A 305 6.93 -15.08 -24.80
CA SER A 305 6.95 -16.27 -23.93
C SER A 305 5.55 -16.57 -23.39
N ARG A 306 5.31 -17.85 -23.07
CA ARG A 306 4.21 -18.24 -22.17
C ARG A 306 4.52 -17.80 -20.73
N VAL A 307 3.48 -17.64 -19.92
CA VAL A 307 3.62 -17.31 -18.49
C VAL A 307 3.88 -18.57 -17.66
N PHE A 308 4.94 -18.55 -16.86
CA PHE A 308 5.29 -19.61 -15.91
C PHE A 308 5.01 -19.16 -14.47
N LEU A 309 4.43 -20.08 -13.69
CA LEU A 309 3.97 -19.83 -12.33
C LEU A 309 4.78 -20.68 -11.34
N PRO A 310 5.20 -20.12 -10.19
CA PRO A 310 5.77 -20.90 -9.09
C PRO A 310 4.84 -22.02 -8.63
N ILE A 311 5.39 -23.15 -8.16
CA ILE A 311 4.58 -24.34 -7.86
C ILE A 311 3.56 -24.10 -6.74
N THR A 312 3.90 -23.32 -5.73
CA THR A 312 2.95 -22.96 -4.66
C THR A 312 1.79 -22.14 -5.19
N TYR A 313 2.02 -21.33 -6.22
CA TYR A 313 1.00 -20.52 -6.86
C TYR A 313 0.06 -21.41 -7.70
N VAL A 314 0.63 -22.36 -8.46
CA VAL A 314 -0.12 -23.38 -9.22
C VAL A 314 -1.00 -24.23 -8.29
N LEU A 315 -0.43 -24.72 -7.18
CA LEU A 315 -1.17 -25.52 -6.20
C LEU A 315 -2.24 -24.70 -5.49
N SER A 316 -1.95 -23.44 -5.16
CA SER A 316 -2.94 -22.51 -4.61
C SER A 316 -4.17 -22.39 -5.52
N TYR A 317 -3.98 -22.23 -6.82
CA TYR A 317 -5.11 -22.17 -7.77
C TYR A 317 -5.90 -23.48 -7.84
N GLY A 318 -5.22 -24.64 -7.95
CA GLY A 318 -5.91 -25.93 -7.98
C GLY A 318 -6.76 -26.14 -6.74
N VAL A 319 -6.22 -25.87 -5.56
CA VAL A 319 -6.93 -26.06 -4.30
C VAL A 319 -8.07 -25.04 -4.15
N GLN A 320 -7.90 -23.79 -4.61
CA GLN A 320 -8.99 -22.81 -4.64
C GLN A 320 -10.17 -23.25 -5.54
N PHE A 321 -9.89 -23.84 -6.72
CA PHE A 321 -10.95 -24.41 -7.59
C PHE A 321 -11.72 -25.54 -6.88
N ALA A 322 -11.00 -26.41 -6.18
CA ALA A 322 -11.63 -27.45 -5.37
C ALA A 322 -12.45 -26.87 -4.20
N GLY A 323 -11.94 -25.83 -3.53
CA GLY A 323 -12.62 -25.19 -2.40
C GLY A 323 -13.95 -24.53 -2.79
N LEU A 324 -13.99 -23.87 -3.95
CA LEU A 324 -15.20 -23.23 -4.48
C LEU A 324 -16.29 -24.24 -4.83
N ALA A 325 -15.94 -25.31 -5.54
CA ALA A 325 -16.89 -26.36 -5.87
C ALA A 325 -17.33 -27.13 -4.61
N ALA A 326 -16.39 -27.39 -3.70
CA ALA A 326 -16.69 -28.03 -2.41
C ALA A 326 -17.60 -27.15 -1.56
N LEU A 327 -17.50 -25.82 -1.60
CA LEU A 327 -18.37 -24.90 -0.87
C LEU A 327 -19.84 -25.11 -1.22
N LEU A 328 -20.17 -25.17 -2.51
CA LEU A 328 -21.54 -25.41 -2.96
C LEU A 328 -22.03 -26.81 -2.56
N THR A 329 -21.27 -27.86 -2.88
CA THR A 329 -21.71 -29.23 -2.57
C THR A 329 -21.77 -29.49 -1.07
N HIS A 330 -20.79 -29.04 -0.28
CA HIS A 330 -20.76 -29.23 1.17
C HIS A 330 -21.93 -28.51 1.85
N THR A 331 -22.23 -27.27 1.45
CA THR A 331 -23.39 -26.55 2.01
C THR A 331 -24.71 -27.17 1.58
N ALA A 332 -24.85 -27.63 0.34
CA ALA A 332 -26.02 -28.37 -0.11
C ALA A 332 -26.22 -29.69 0.67
N CYS A 333 -25.15 -30.46 0.88
CA CYS A 333 -25.23 -31.74 1.59
C CYS A 333 -25.53 -31.59 3.10
N TRP A 334 -24.83 -30.70 3.81
CA TRP A 334 -24.99 -30.57 5.26
C TRP A 334 -26.10 -29.62 5.71
N HIS A 335 -26.39 -28.59 4.92
CA HIS A 335 -27.31 -27.50 5.29
C HIS A 335 -28.48 -27.33 4.30
N GLY A 336 -28.55 -28.11 3.21
CA GLY A 336 -29.56 -27.93 2.16
C GLY A 336 -31.00 -28.06 2.61
N LYS A 337 -31.30 -28.99 3.53
CA LYS A 337 -32.65 -29.15 4.09
C LYS A 337 -33.07 -27.91 4.88
N ASP A 338 -32.20 -27.47 5.77
CA ASP A 338 -32.41 -26.30 6.62
C ASP A 338 -32.58 -25.03 5.78
N MET A 339 -31.78 -24.86 4.72
CA MET A 339 -31.89 -23.74 3.78
C MET A 339 -33.25 -23.73 3.06
N TRP A 340 -33.71 -24.89 2.59
CA TRP A 340 -34.99 -25.01 1.88
C TRP A 340 -36.19 -24.72 2.78
N GLU A 341 -36.17 -25.24 4.00
CA GLU A 341 -37.21 -24.98 5.00
C GLU A 341 -37.25 -23.50 5.38
N THR A 342 -36.08 -22.92 5.69
CA THR A 342 -35.97 -21.48 6.03
C THR A 342 -36.46 -20.60 4.88
N TRP A 343 -36.04 -20.90 3.65
CA TRP A 343 -36.49 -20.18 2.45
C TRP A 343 -38.02 -20.23 2.31
N LYS A 344 -38.61 -21.41 2.49
CA LYS A 344 -40.06 -21.61 2.40
C LYS A 344 -40.81 -20.82 3.49
N THR A 345 -40.31 -20.83 4.73
CA THR A 345 -40.91 -20.10 5.85
C THR A 345 -40.80 -18.59 5.65
N SER A 346 -39.63 -18.06 5.29
CA SER A 346 -39.45 -16.63 5.02
C SER A 346 -40.31 -16.14 3.85
N TRP A 347 -40.52 -16.97 2.83
CA TRP A 347 -41.40 -16.65 1.71
C TRP A 347 -42.88 -16.59 2.11
N GLN A 348 -43.31 -17.44 3.04
CA GLN A 348 -44.67 -17.42 3.60
C GLN A 348 -44.86 -16.20 4.49
N GLU A 349 -43.90 -15.89 5.36
CA GLU A 349 -43.92 -14.71 6.23
C GLU A 349 -43.96 -13.40 5.42
N ALA A 350 -43.17 -13.28 4.36
CA ALA A 350 -43.19 -12.12 3.45
C ALA A 350 -44.54 -11.93 2.75
N ARG A 351 -45.32 -13.00 2.56
CA ARG A 351 -46.67 -12.95 1.99
C ARG A 351 -47.75 -12.62 3.02
N GLU A 352 -47.46 -12.82 4.30
CA GLU A 352 -48.37 -12.64 5.43
C GLU A 352 -48.22 -11.29 6.16
N GLU A 353 -47.36 -10.37 5.68
CA GLU A 353 -47.06 -9.01 6.21
C GLU A 353 -48.29 -8.05 6.38
N GLY A 354 -49.51 -8.56 6.44
CA GLY A 354 -50.74 -7.84 6.77
C GLY A 354 -51.53 -8.34 7.99
N LYS A 355 -51.09 -9.37 8.74
CA LYS A 355 -51.85 -9.86 9.92
C LYS A 355 -50.98 -9.96 11.19
N PRO A 356 -51.19 -9.09 12.20
CA PRO A 356 -50.52 -9.24 13.49
C PRO A 356 -51.21 -10.36 14.28
N THR A 357 -50.64 -11.57 14.28
CA THR A 357 -51.13 -12.65 15.16
C THR A 357 -50.32 -12.62 16.47
N TYR A 358 -50.81 -11.86 17.45
CA TYR A 358 -50.37 -11.99 18.83
C TYR A 358 -51.18 -13.10 19.50
N GLN A 359 -50.55 -14.20 19.88
CA GLN A 359 -51.13 -15.16 20.82
C GLN A 359 -50.59 -14.85 22.23
N PRO A 360 -51.41 -14.32 23.15
CA PRO A 360 -51.03 -14.24 24.55
C PRO A 360 -50.91 -15.65 25.13
N VAL A 361 -49.88 -15.87 25.95
CA VAL A 361 -49.79 -17.04 26.81
C VAL A 361 -50.92 -16.92 27.85
N SER A 362 -51.82 -17.90 27.89
CA SER A 362 -52.87 -17.99 28.90
C SER A 362 -52.24 -18.14 30.28
N ASN A 363 -52.42 -17.12 31.13
CA ASN A 363 -52.18 -17.21 32.56
C ASN A 363 -53.34 -17.95 33.22
N GLU A 364 -53.41 -19.28 33.08
CA GLU A 364 -54.19 -20.08 34.03
C GLU A 364 -53.20 -20.87 34.91
N PRO A 365 -53.26 -20.70 36.24
CA PRO A 365 -52.46 -21.52 37.14
C PRO A 365 -53.10 -22.91 37.22
N ASP A 366 -52.32 -23.95 36.91
CA ASP A 366 -52.68 -25.35 37.07
C ASP A 366 -53.23 -25.60 38.48
N SER A 367 -54.56 -25.68 38.61
CA SER A 367 -55.24 -26.12 39.81
C SER A 367 -55.37 -27.63 39.79
N ALA A 368 -54.79 -28.26 40.80
CA ALA A 368 -54.85 -29.69 41.03
C ALA A 368 -56.30 -30.18 41.18
N ALA A 369 -56.66 -31.23 40.45
CA ALA A 369 -57.79 -32.10 40.77
C ALA A 369 -57.42 -33.58 40.49
N PRO A 370 -57.94 -34.55 41.27
CA PRO A 370 -57.39 -35.90 41.35
C PRO A 370 -58.20 -36.97 40.60
N ASP A 371 -57.51 -38.08 40.32
CA ASP A 371 -57.97 -39.47 40.19
C ASP A 371 -58.76 -40.00 38.96
N SER A 372 -58.08 -40.91 38.25
CA SER A 372 -58.55 -42.23 37.71
C SER A 372 -59.17 -42.30 36.29
N PRO A 373 -59.26 -43.49 35.64
CA PRO A 373 -58.21 -44.07 34.79
C PRO A 373 -58.72 -44.56 33.41
N ALA A 374 -58.00 -44.37 32.31
CA ALA A 374 -58.30 -45.07 31.05
C ALA A 374 -57.08 -45.21 30.11
N THR A 375 -56.59 -46.46 30.06
CA THR A 375 -55.91 -47.21 28.98
C THR A 375 -54.96 -46.52 27.98
N PRO A 376 -53.73 -47.07 27.78
CA PRO A 376 -52.71 -46.52 26.90
C PRO A 376 -52.95 -46.89 25.43
N GLY A 377 -53.23 -45.88 24.60
CA GLY A 377 -53.18 -45.98 23.15
C GLY A 377 -51.79 -45.56 22.66
N LEU A 378 -50.95 -46.54 22.36
CA LEU A 378 -49.62 -46.38 21.80
C LEU A 378 -49.72 -45.84 20.36
N SER A 379 -49.52 -44.53 20.16
CA SER A 379 -49.06 -44.00 18.87
C SER A 379 -47.71 -43.34 19.05
N SER A 380 -46.72 -43.98 18.45
CA SER A 380 -45.29 -43.69 18.44
C SER A 380 -44.94 -42.19 18.43
N ALA A 381 -44.57 -41.66 19.59
CA ALA A 381 -43.68 -40.51 19.69
C ALA A 381 -42.26 -40.96 19.31
N SER A 382 -42.01 -41.09 18.01
CA SER A 382 -40.65 -41.25 17.50
C SER A 382 -39.96 -39.87 17.54
N THR A 383 -39.11 -39.70 18.54
CA THR A 383 -37.83 -38.97 18.48
C THR A 383 -37.72 -37.85 17.44
N ASN A 384 -38.10 -36.63 17.82
CA ASN A 384 -37.58 -35.40 17.23
C ASN A 384 -37.12 -34.46 18.36
N SER A 385 -36.06 -34.85 19.05
CA SER A 385 -35.33 -34.01 20.01
C SER A 385 -34.26 -33.11 19.35
N ASP A 386 -34.18 -33.08 18.02
CA ASP A 386 -33.18 -32.31 17.26
C ASP A 386 -33.68 -30.89 16.84
N SER A 387 -34.88 -30.45 17.24
CA SER A 387 -35.47 -29.15 16.83
C SER A 387 -35.19 -27.98 17.77
N HIS A 388 -34.02 -27.94 18.43
CA HIS A 388 -33.63 -26.83 19.31
C HIS A 388 -33.46 -25.47 18.59
N LEU A 389 -33.38 -25.45 17.25
CA LEU A 389 -33.31 -24.21 16.45
C LEU A 389 -34.67 -23.49 16.32
N PHE A 390 -35.79 -24.19 16.56
CA PHE A 390 -37.15 -23.72 16.28
C PHE A 390 -37.88 -23.13 17.49
N LYS A 391 -37.23 -23.06 18.66
CA LYS A 391 -37.79 -22.35 19.80
C LYS A 391 -37.56 -20.86 19.58
N GLU A 392 -38.65 -20.09 19.44
CA GLU A 392 -38.58 -18.64 19.24
C GLU A 392 -37.66 -18.01 20.32
N ASP A 393 -36.53 -17.47 19.88
CA ASP A 393 -35.51 -16.93 20.77
C ASP A 393 -36.06 -15.72 21.54
N VAL A 394 -35.73 -15.62 22.83
CA VAL A 394 -36.11 -14.50 23.71
C VAL A 394 -35.71 -13.17 23.09
N HIS A 395 -34.60 -13.13 22.36
CA HIS A 395 -34.19 -11.93 21.65
C HIS A 395 -35.13 -11.56 20.49
N SER A 396 -35.77 -12.52 19.80
CA SER A 396 -36.84 -12.29 18.79
C SER A 396 -38.01 -11.61 19.45
N ARG A 397 -38.47 -12.24 20.53
CA ARG A 397 -39.68 -11.83 21.23
C ARG A 397 -39.56 -10.41 21.76
N LEU A 398 -38.39 -10.06 22.31
CA LEU A 398 -38.09 -8.70 22.76
C LEU A 398 -37.93 -7.69 21.62
N MET A 399 -37.51 -8.12 20.43
CA MET A 399 -37.31 -7.24 19.28
C MET A 399 -38.59 -6.98 18.48
N ARG A 400 -39.63 -7.80 18.62
CA ARG A 400 -40.97 -7.57 18.02
C ARG A 400 -41.60 -6.23 18.40
N ARG A 401 -41.14 -5.58 19.48
CA ARG A 401 -41.58 -4.23 19.86
C ARG A 401 -41.11 -3.15 18.89
N TYR A 402 -39.98 -3.36 18.21
CA TYR A 402 -39.43 -2.41 17.26
C TYR A 402 -39.95 -2.72 15.86
N LYS A 403 -40.25 -1.68 15.08
CA LYS A 403 -40.58 -1.85 13.67
C LYS A 403 -39.34 -2.26 12.90
N ASP A 404 -39.45 -3.31 12.11
CA ASP A 404 -38.39 -3.69 11.20
C ASP A 404 -38.19 -2.61 10.11
N ALA A 405 -36.99 -2.61 9.53
CA ALA A 405 -36.70 -1.79 8.37
C ALA A 405 -37.41 -2.41 7.16
N PRO A 406 -38.27 -1.66 6.45
CA PRO A 406 -39.06 -2.22 5.36
C PRO A 406 -38.13 -2.72 4.25
N ILE A 407 -38.48 -3.85 3.63
CA ILE A 407 -37.71 -4.44 2.52
C ILE A 407 -37.54 -3.45 1.37
N SER A 408 -38.49 -2.53 1.19
CA SER A 408 -38.42 -1.45 0.20
C SER A 408 -37.17 -0.57 0.36
N TRP A 409 -36.67 -0.33 1.57
CA TRP A 409 -35.44 0.46 1.78
C TRP A 409 -34.21 -0.27 1.21
N TYR A 410 -34.11 -1.58 1.46
CA TYR A 410 -33.05 -2.42 0.91
C TYR A 410 -33.17 -2.53 -0.62
N LEU A 411 -34.40 -2.71 -1.13
CA LEU A 411 -34.65 -2.81 -2.57
C LEU A 411 -34.38 -1.49 -3.30
N MET A 412 -34.79 -0.35 -2.76
CA MET A 412 -34.48 0.97 -3.32
C MET A 412 -32.96 1.22 -3.33
N THR A 413 -32.27 0.84 -2.27
CA THR A 413 -30.80 0.94 -2.21
C THR A 413 -30.14 0.05 -3.26
N PHE A 414 -30.60 -1.19 -3.40
CA PHE A 414 -30.09 -2.11 -4.43
C PHE A 414 -30.31 -1.56 -5.84
N VAL A 415 -31.53 -1.14 -6.17
CA VAL A 415 -31.88 -0.63 -7.51
C VAL A 415 -31.13 0.65 -7.83
N SER A 416 -31.03 1.59 -6.89
CA SER A 416 -30.28 2.85 -7.10
C SER A 416 -28.79 2.61 -7.31
N MET A 417 -28.16 1.76 -6.50
CA MET A 417 -26.73 1.44 -6.66
C MET A 417 -26.46 0.58 -7.91
N LEU A 418 -27.39 -0.30 -8.27
CA LEU A 418 -27.31 -1.05 -9.53
C LEU A 418 -27.36 -0.12 -10.73
N ALA A 419 -28.27 0.87 -10.73
CA ALA A 419 -28.36 1.87 -11.80
C ALA A 419 -27.07 2.71 -11.90
N ILE A 420 -26.51 3.15 -10.78
CA ILE A 420 -25.20 3.82 -10.75
C ILE A 420 -24.09 2.91 -11.27
N GLY A 421 -24.09 1.64 -10.88
CA GLY A 421 -23.11 0.66 -11.36
C GLY A 421 -23.18 0.45 -12.88
N ILE A 422 -24.40 0.34 -13.45
CA ILE A 422 -24.61 0.25 -14.89
C ILE A 422 -24.10 1.51 -15.60
N PHE A 423 -24.42 2.69 -15.05
CA PHE A 423 -23.95 3.96 -15.60
C PHE A 423 -22.42 4.04 -15.61
N VAL A 424 -21.75 3.66 -14.51
CA VAL A 424 -20.29 3.65 -14.41
C VAL A 424 -19.66 2.73 -15.46
N VAL A 425 -20.26 1.56 -15.68
CA VAL A 425 -19.75 0.55 -16.61
C VAL A 425 -19.94 0.94 -18.08
N GLU A 426 -21.03 1.63 -18.42
CA GLU A 426 -21.36 2.01 -19.80
C GLU A 426 -20.79 3.38 -20.21
N TYR A 427 -20.75 4.35 -19.29
CA TYR A 427 -20.31 5.71 -19.59
C TYR A 427 -18.78 5.84 -19.64
N TYR A 428 -18.07 5.15 -18.76
CA TYR A 428 -16.61 5.18 -18.72
C TYR A 428 -16.01 4.06 -19.58
N PRO A 429 -14.81 4.25 -20.14
CA PRO A 429 -14.11 3.26 -20.99
C PRO A 429 -13.58 2.07 -20.18
N ILE A 430 -14.46 1.32 -19.52
CA ILE A 430 -14.18 0.10 -18.75
C ILE A 430 -14.18 -1.13 -19.66
N HIS A 431 -14.87 -1.04 -20.80
CA HIS A 431 -15.07 -2.14 -21.75
C HIS A 431 -15.74 -3.38 -21.13
N LEU A 432 -16.45 -3.24 -20.02
CA LEU A 432 -17.36 -4.26 -19.51
C LEU A 432 -18.77 -3.87 -19.97
N PRO A 433 -19.57 -4.78 -20.56
CA PRO A 433 -20.95 -4.45 -20.88
C PRO A 433 -21.85 -4.51 -19.63
N TRP A 434 -22.97 -3.78 -19.61
CA TRP A 434 -23.90 -3.76 -18.48
C TRP A 434 -24.37 -5.14 -17.99
N TYR A 435 -24.54 -6.12 -18.89
CA TYR A 435 -24.93 -7.48 -18.51
C TYR A 435 -23.78 -8.25 -17.81
N GLY A 436 -22.53 -7.83 -18.02
CA GLY A 436 -21.37 -8.33 -17.27
C GLY A 436 -21.45 -7.97 -15.79
N LEU A 437 -21.95 -6.77 -15.46
CA LEU A 437 -22.21 -6.37 -14.07
C LEU A 437 -23.29 -7.26 -13.43
N LEU A 438 -24.38 -7.55 -14.15
CA LEU A 438 -25.44 -8.45 -13.66
C LEU A 438 -24.92 -9.87 -13.44
N LEU A 439 -24.04 -10.35 -14.32
CA LEU A 439 -23.40 -11.64 -14.15
C LEU A 439 -22.51 -11.67 -12.89
N ALA A 440 -21.73 -10.63 -12.62
CA ALA A 440 -20.93 -10.52 -11.40
C ALA A 440 -21.80 -10.57 -10.13
N LEU A 441 -22.91 -9.82 -10.11
CA LEU A 441 -23.86 -9.83 -8.99
C LEU A 441 -24.60 -11.17 -8.86
N GLY A 442 -24.87 -11.85 -9.97
CA GLY A 442 -25.43 -13.20 -9.98
C GLY A 442 -24.49 -14.22 -9.33
N VAL A 443 -23.19 -14.18 -9.66
CA VAL A 443 -22.16 -15.00 -8.99
C VAL A 443 -22.11 -14.68 -7.50
N CYS A 444 -22.09 -13.39 -7.13
CA CYS A 444 -22.16 -12.97 -5.74
C CYS A 444 -23.37 -13.58 -5.01
N ALA A 445 -24.58 -13.46 -5.58
CA ALA A 445 -25.81 -13.96 -4.97
C ALA A 445 -25.78 -15.49 -4.72
N VAL A 446 -25.24 -16.27 -5.67
CA VAL A 446 -25.11 -17.73 -5.55
C VAL A 446 -24.20 -18.13 -4.40
N PHE A 447 -23.05 -17.47 -4.26
CA PHE A 447 -22.06 -17.80 -3.23
C PHE A 447 -22.31 -17.10 -1.89
N PHE A 448 -23.20 -16.11 -1.84
CA PHE A 448 -23.46 -15.31 -0.64
C PHE A 448 -23.93 -16.17 0.55
N ILE A 449 -24.97 -16.99 0.35
CA ILE A 449 -25.55 -17.82 1.43
C ILE A 449 -24.54 -18.90 1.87
N PRO A 450 -23.91 -19.69 0.97
CA PRO A 450 -22.88 -20.65 1.36
C PRO A 450 -21.74 -20.02 2.17
N ASN A 451 -21.21 -18.87 1.73
CA ASN A 451 -20.16 -18.16 2.45
C ASN A 451 -20.63 -17.67 3.82
N GLY A 452 -21.86 -17.13 3.91
CA GLY A 452 -22.46 -16.70 5.16
C GLY A 452 -22.59 -17.84 6.18
N ILE A 453 -23.03 -19.03 5.76
CA ILE A 453 -23.16 -20.21 6.64
C ILE A 453 -21.79 -20.67 7.14
N ILE A 454 -20.81 -20.81 6.23
CA ILE A 454 -19.47 -21.24 6.60
C ILE A 454 -18.82 -20.23 7.54
N MET A 455 -18.94 -18.93 7.26
CA MET A 455 -18.43 -17.88 8.12
C MET A 455 -19.13 -17.86 9.48
N ALA A 456 -20.45 -18.09 9.54
CA ALA A 456 -21.19 -18.14 10.81
C ALA A 456 -20.78 -19.33 11.71
N VAL A 457 -20.39 -20.46 11.11
CA VAL A 457 -20.02 -21.69 11.84
C VAL A 457 -18.54 -21.72 12.21
N THR A 458 -17.68 -21.26 11.29
CA THR A 458 -16.23 -21.44 11.38
C THR A 458 -15.46 -20.14 11.64
N ASN A 459 -16.11 -18.99 11.48
CA ASN A 459 -15.47 -17.67 11.49
C ASN A 459 -14.33 -17.57 10.45
N GLN A 460 -14.46 -18.27 9.32
CA GLN A 460 -13.55 -18.24 8.17
C GLN A 460 -14.35 -17.91 6.91
N HIS A 461 -13.80 -17.04 6.07
CA HIS A 461 -14.41 -16.60 4.83
C HIS A 461 -13.77 -17.31 3.63
N SER A 462 -14.56 -17.88 2.73
CA SER A 462 -14.05 -18.50 1.50
C SER A 462 -13.97 -17.45 0.38
N SER A 463 -12.84 -17.36 -0.32
CA SER A 463 -12.64 -16.36 -1.36
C SER A 463 -13.34 -16.73 -2.67
N ILE A 464 -14.21 -15.85 -3.18
CA ILE A 464 -14.79 -15.95 -4.54
C ILE A 464 -14.03 -15.13 -5.58
N TYR A 465 -12.91 -14.55 -5.20
CA TYR A 465 -12.10 -13.66 -6.03
C TYR A 465 -11.69 -14.31 -7.36
N LEU A 466 -11.09 -15.51 -7.28
CA LEU A 466 -10.56 -16.22 -8.44
C LEU A 466 -11.64 -16.68 -9.43
N ILE A 467 -12.82 -17.10 -8.93
CA ILE A 467 -13.92 -17.52 -9.83
C ILE A 467 -14.50 -16.33 -10.58
N CYS A 468 -14.57 -15.16 -9.96
CA CYS A 468 -14.97 -13.94 -10.65
C CYS A 468 -13.96 -13.57 -11.75
N GLN A 469 -12.66 -13.71 -11.49
CA GLN A 469 -11.61 -13.47 -12.49
C GLN A 469 -11.71 -14.44 -13.67
N LEU A 470 -11.93 -15.73 -13.39
CA LEU A 470 -12.06 -16.75 -14.42
C LEU A 470 -13.32 -16.60 -15.27
N ILE A 471 -14.48 -16.34 -14.66
CA ILE A 471 -15.73 -16.15 -15.39
C ILE A 471 -15.62 -14.93 -16.29
N CYS A 472 -15.10 -13.81 -15.77
CA CYS A 472 -14.93 -12.61 -16.58
C CYS A 472 -13.91 -12.84 -17.71
N GLY A 473 -12.76 -13.44 -17.41
CA GLY A 473 -11.74 -13.74 -18.41
C GLY A 473 -12.19 -14.71 -19.51
N ALA A 474 -13.09 -15.63 -19.19
CA ALA A 474 -13.67 -16.56 -20.15
C ALA A 474 -14.74 -15.91 -21.03
N VAL A 475 -15.56 -15.03 -20.47
CA VAL A 475 -16.69 -14.39 -21.17
C VAL A 475 -16.24 -13.13 -21.93
N PHE A 476 -15.30 -12.37 -21.37
CA PHE A 476 -14.78 -11.11 -21.89
C PHE A 476 -13.24 -11.15 -21.96
N PRO A 477 -12.66 -11.99 -22.84
CA PRO A 477 -11.21 -12.11 -22.96
C PRO A 477 -10.56 -10.84 -23.51
N GLY A 478 -9.31 -10.60 -23.12
CA GLY A 478 -8.50 -9.47 -23.60
C GLY A 478 -8.84 -8.12 -22.96
N ARG A 479 -9.61 -8.10 -21.86
CA ARG A 479 -10.10 -6.88 -21.19
C ARG A 479 -9.72 -6.86 -19.70
N PRO A 480 -8.53 -6.35 -19.32
CA PRO A 480 -8.04 -6.37 -17.93
C PRO A 480 -8.91 -5.53 -16.99
N ILE A 481 -9.24 -4.30 -17.39
CA ILE A 481 -10.02 -3.36 -16.57
C ILE A 481 -11.43 -3.91 -16.32
N ALA A 482 -12.06 -4.49 -17.35
CA ALA A 482 -13.34 -5.17 -17.23
C ALA A 482 -13.27 -6.32 -16.21
N ASN A 483 -12.19 -7.10 -16.22
CA ASN A 483 -11.94 -8.18 -15.27
C ASN A 483 -11.86 -7.67 -13.83
N MET A 484 -11.11 -6.59 -13.60
CA MET A 484 -10.98 -5.98 -12.27
C MET A 484 -12.32 -5.47 -11.74
N VAL A 485 -13.07 -4.74 -12.56
CA VAL A 485 -14.38 -4.19 -12.18
C VAL A 485 -15.37 -5.31 -11.89
N PHE A 486 -15.41 -6.35 -12.72
CA PHE A 486 -16.25 -7.54 -12.51
C PHE A 486 -15.95 -8.21 -11.16
N VAL A 487 -14.67 -8.41 -10.86
CA VAL A 487 -14.22 -9.04 -9.60
C VAL A 487 -14.56 -8.18 -8.40
N THR A 488 -14.40 -6.87 -8.52
CA THR A 488 -14.75 -5.92 -7.45
C THR A 488 -16.24 -6.02 -7.12
N TYR A 489 -17.12 -5.93 -8.12
CA TYR A 489 -18.57 -6.06 -7.89
C TYR A 489 -18.98 -7.46 -7.41
N GLY A 490 -18.29 -8.52 -7.83
CA GLY A 490 -18.58 -9.88 -7.37
C GLY A 490 -18.12 -10.17 -5.94
N TYR A 491 -16.82 -10.05 -5.67
CA TYR A 491 -16.20 -10.42 -4.40
C TYR A 491 -16.49 -9.42 -3.26
N ILE A 492 -16.36 -8.11 -3.52
CA ILE A 492 -16.48 -7.09 -2.46
C ILE A 492 -17.91 -6.97 -1.97
N SER A 493 -18.89 -6.99 -2.87
CA SER A 493 -20.31 -7.01 -2.50
C SER A 493 -20.64 -8.17 -1.56
N SER A 494 -20.05 -9.35 -1.80
CA SER A 494 -20.21 -10.53 -0.94
C SER A 494 -19.56 -10.34 0.42
N ALA A 495 -18.26 -9.98 0.44
CA ALA A 495 -17.50 -9.82 1.68
C ALA A 495 -18.09 -8.73 2.59
N GLN A 496 -18.49 -7.60 2.02
CA GLN A 496 -19.12 -6.51 2.77
C GLN A 496 -20.53 -6.87 3.23
N GLY A 497 -21.34 -7.51 2.39
CA GLY A 497 -22.67 -7.95 2.81
C GLY A 497 -22.64 -8.93 3.97
N ILE A 498 -21.66 -9.82 4.05
CA ILE A 498 -21.52 -10.73 5.21
C ILE A 498 -21.10 -9.95 6.47
N LYS A 499 -20.23 -8.94 6.35
CA LYS A 499 -19.87 -8.05 7.47
C LYS A 499 -21.10 -7.28 7.98
N PHE A 500 -21.91 -6.73 7.09
CA PHE A 500 -23.15 -6.06 7.49
C PHE A 500 -24.17 -6.98 8.11
N ALA A 501 -24.29 -8.23 7.64
CA ALA A 501 -25.13 -9.24 8.29
C ALA A 501 -24.64 -9.49 9.73
N SER A 502 -23.32 -9.51 9.91
CA SER A 502 -22.67 -9.63 11.22
C SER A 502 -22.83 -8.41 12.13
N ASP A 503 -23.10 -7.22 11.59
CA ASP A 503 -23.38 -6.00 12.35
C ASP A 503 -24.85 -5.81 12.67
N LEU A 504 -25.71 -6.11 11.69
CA LEU A 504 -27.13 -6.30 11.93
C LEU A 504 -27.25 -7.26 13.10
N LYS A 505 -26.49 -8.39 13.05
CA LYS A 505 -25.80 -9.23 14.06
C LYS A 505 -25.56 -8.78 15.50
N LEU A 506 -25.07 -7.58 15.66
CA LEU A 506 -24.80 -7.04 16.95
C LEU A 506 -26.00 -6.24 17.43
N GLY A 507 -26.59 -5.43 16.54
CA GLY A 507 -27.73 -4.54 16.84
C GLY A 507 -28.92 -5.25 17.48
N HIS A 508 -29.37 -6.37 16.90
CA HIS A 508 -30.49 -7.13 17.47
C HIS A 508 -30.17 -7.85 18.81
N TYR A 509 -28.89 -8.09 19.15
CA TYR A 509 -28.53 -8.54 20.50
C TYR A 509 -28.55 -7.41 21.51
N MET A 510 -28.04 -6.25 21.12
CA MET A 510 -27.98 -5.03 21.93
C MET A 510 -29.33 -4.28 21.98
N LYS A 511 -30.38 -4.82 21.34
CA LYS A 511 -31.73 -4.24 21.31
C LYS A 511 -31.77 -2.82 20.75
N ILE A 512 -31.08 -2.65 19.65
CA ILE A 512 -31.07 -1.42 18.86
C ILE A 512 -32.13 -1.53 17.77
N PRO A 513 -33.00 -0.52 17.60
CA PRO A 513 -34.02 -0.51 16.55
C PRO A 513 -33.42 -0.76 15.15
N PRO A 514 -33.97 -1.68 14.34
CA PRO A 514 -33.41 -2.03 13.02
C PRO A 514 -33.31 -0.85 12.05
N ARG A 515 -34.25 0.11 12.11
CA ARG A 515 -34.24 1.31 11.27
C ARG A 515 -33.02 2.21 11.54
N ILE A 516 -32.68 2.42 12.81
CA ILE A 516 -31.47 3.17 13.18
C ILE A 516 -30.23 2.43 12.69
N MET A 517 -30.19 1.10 12.83
CA MET A 517 -29.05 0.31 12.37
C MET A 517 -28.80 0.48 10.87
N PHE A 518 -29.86 0.45 10.07
CA PHE A 518 -29.78 0.72 8.64
C PHE A 518 -29.24 2.13 8.36
N SER A 519 -29.80 3.17 9.00
CA SER A 519 -29.38 4.56 8.77
C SER A 519 -27.93 4.84 9.22
N VAL A 520 -27.51 4.27 10.35
CA VAL A 520 -26.13 4.40 10.87
C VAL A 520 -25.14 3.75 9.92
N GLN A 521 -25.43 2.54 9.46
CA GLN A 521 -24.58 1.84 8.49
C GLN A 521 -24.46 2.65 7.20
N MET A 522 -25.58 3.09 6.62
CA MET A 522 -25.58 3.86 5.37
C MET A 522 -24.77 5.17 5.47
N ALA A 523 -24.97 5.93 6.55
CA ALA A 523 -24.24 7.17 6.77
C ALA A 523 -22.72 6.92 6.93
N ALA A 524 -22.35 5.88 7.69
CA ALA A 524 -20.95 5.50 7.91
C ALA A 524 -20.23 5.14 6.61
N THR A 525 -20.92 4.46 5.70
CA THR A 525 -20.40 4.10 4.38
C THR A 525 -20.16 5.32 3.52
N VAL A 526 -21.16 6.20 3.41
CA VAL A 526 -21.05 7.39 2.56
C VAL A 526 -19.88 8.27 3.02
N VAL A 527 -19.77 8.50 4.33
CA VAL A 527 -18.66 9.27 4.92
C VAL A 527 -17.32 8.59 4.68
N SER A 528 -17.24 7.28 4.90
CA SER A 528 -16.01 6.48 4.67
C SER A 528 -15.56 6.56 3.22
N SER A 529 -16.47 6.34 2.27
CA SER A 529 -16.18 6.34 0.84
C SER A 529 -15.60 7.69 0.39
N ILE A 530 -16.22 8.80 0.81
CA ILE A 530 -15.75 10.16 0.50
C ILE A 530 -14.36 10.39 1.10
N THR A 531 -14.17 10.01 2.37
CA THR A 531 -12.90 10.21 3.08
C THR A 531 -11.76 9.44 2.43
N GLN A 532 -12.01 8.19 2.05
CA GLN A 532 -11.03 7.34 1.39
C GLN A 532 -10.57 7.98 0.07
N ILE A 533 -11.47 8.49 -0.76
CA ILE A 533 -11.08 9.11 -2.03
C ILE A 533 -10.26 10.38 -1.83
N PHE A 534 -10.63 11.17 -0.83
CA PHE A 534 -9.88 12.38 -0.51
C PHE A 534 -8.44 12.05 -0.14
N VAL A 535 -8.24 11.07 0.75
CA VAL A 535 -6.91 10.63 1.17
C VAL A 535 -6.14 10.01 0.01
N LEU A 536 -6.78 9.20 -0.84
CA LEU A 536 -6.11 8.59 -1.98
C LEU A 536 -5.56 9.65 -2.95
N ASN A 537 -6.39 10.63 -3.34
CA ASN A 537 -5.97 11.70 -4.23
C ASN A 537 -4.89 12.58 -3.59
N TRP A 538 -5.00 12.83 -2.28
CA TRP A 538 -3.93 13.53 -1.55
C TRP A 538 -2.61 12.75 -1.59
N MET A 539 -2.63 11.44 -1.42
CA MET A 539 -1.42 10.61 -1.52
C MET A 539 -0.81 10.63 -2.92
N PHE A 540 -1.62 10.58 -3.98
CA PHE A 540 -1.09 10.69 -5.35
C PHE A 540 -0.42 12.02 -5.65
N ALA A 541 -0.92 13.11 -5.06
CA ALA A 541 -0.35 14.44 -5.25
C ALA A 541 0.90 14.70 -4.40
N ASN A 542 1.05 14.04 -3.25
CA ASN A 542 2.09 14.38 -2.25
C ASN A 542 3.15 13.28 -2.04
N VAL A 543 2.92 12.04 -2.49
CA VAL A 543 3.89 10.94 -2.35
C VAL A 543 4.53 10.64 -3.71
N PRO A 544 5.79 11.07 -3.96
CA PRO A 544 6.49 10.78 -5.19
C PRO A 544 6.84 9.29 -5.29
N GLY A 545 6.76 8.70 -6.49
CA GLY A 545 7.10 7.29 -6.72
C GLY A 545 6.16 6.28 -6.06
N ILE A 546 4.93 6.65 -5.69
CA ILE A 546 4.00 5.70 -5.06
C ILE A 546 3.79 4.44 -5.92
N CYS A 547 3.84 3.26 -5.28
CA CYS A 547 3.77 1.93 -5.89
C CYS A 547 4.98 1.47 -6.73
N THR A 548 6.07 2.25 -6.79
CA THR A 548 7.35 1.80 -7.35
C THR A 548 8.18 1.04 -6.30
N LYS A 549 9.27 0.40 -6.71
CA LYS A 549 10.20 -0.25 -5.75
C LYS A 549 10.98 0.78 -4.93
N ASP A 550 11.14 1.99 -5.47
CA ASP A 550 11.92 3.09 -4.90
C ASP A 550 11.06 4.05 -4.05
N ALA A 551 9.81 3.68 -3.79
CA ALA A 551 8.85 4.49 -3.06
C ALA A 551 9.33 4.77 -1.61
N VAL A 552 9.53 6.05 -1.29
CA VAL A 552 9.93 6.51 0.05
C VAL A 552 8.97 5.94 1.10
N ASN A 553 9.49 5.50 2.25
CA ASN A 553 8.72 4.92 3.37
C ASN A 553 8.01 3.57 3.09
N GLY A 554 8.30 2.90 1.98
CA GLY A 554 7.81 1.54 1.69
C GLY A 554 6.40 1.47 1.10
N PHE A 555 5.94 2.53 0.42
CA PHE A 555 4.65 2.56 -0.30
C PHE A 555 4.70 1.76 -1.61
N THR A 556 4.95 0.46 -1.52
CA THR A 556 5.16 -0.46 -2.66
C THR A 556 3.88 -1.08 -3.22
N CYS A 557 2.71 -0.79 -2.62
CA CYS A 557 1.37 -1.21 -3.04
C CYS A 557 1.25 -2.73 -3.31
N PRO A 558 1.53 -3.59 -2.32
CA PRO A 558 1.59 -5.04 -2.51
C PRO A 558 0.25 -5.65 -2.97
N PHE A 559 -0.87 -5.18 -2.41
CA PHE A 559 -2.20 -5.70 -2.75
C PHE A 559 -2.63 -5.28 -4.16
N ALA A 560 -2.47 -4.01 -4.52
CA ALA A 560 -2.69 -3.53 -5.88
C ALA A 560 -1.82 -4.29 -6.89
N ARG A 561 -0.54 -4.56 -6.59
CA ARG A 561 0.31 -5.33 -7.51
C ARG A 561 -0.18 -6.76 -7.74
N VAL A 562 -0.72 -7.43 -6.71
CA VAL A 562 -1.32 -8.77 -6.85
C VAL A 562 -2.62 -8.70 -7.65
N HIS A 563 -3.45 -7.67 -7.42
CA HIS A 563 -4.68 -7.44 -8.18
C HIS A 563 -4.38 -7.18 -9.67
N PHE A 564 -3.43 -6.29 -9.97
CA PHE A 564 -2.90 -6.01 -11.30
C PHE A 564 -2.38 -7.27 -12.00
N ASN A 565 -1.47 -8.01 -11.35
CA ASN A 565 -0.95 -9.26 -11.91
C ASN A 565 -2.08 -10.27 -12.20
N GLY A 566 -3.08 -10.34 -11.32
CA GLY A 566 -4.26 -11.19 -11.53
C GLY A 566 -5.12 -10.78 -12.72
N SER A 567 -5.34 -9.48 -12.92
CA SER A 567 -6.13 -8.96 -14.05
C SER A 567 -5.42 -9.15 -15.40
N ILE A 568 -4.10 -9.15 -15.40
CA ILE A 568 -3.29 -9.49 -16.57
C ILE A 568 -3.38 -10.97 -16.89
N LEU A 569 -3.15 -11.85 -15.90
CA LEU A 569 -3.20 -13.30 -16.10
C LEU A 569 -4.57 -13.77 -16.60
N TRP A 570 -5.64 -13.28 -15.97
CA TRP A 570 -6.99 -13.79 -16.23
C TRP A 570 -7.82 -12.89 -17.14
N GLY A 571 -7.56 -11.59 -17.19
CA GLY A 571 -8.27 -10.65 -18.07
C GLY A 571 -7.63 -10.50 -19.44
N VAL A 572 -6.30 -10.43 -19.52
CA VAL A 572 -5.55 -10.22 -20.78
C VAL A 572 -5.24 -11.55 -21.44
N VAL A 573 -4.43 -12.40 -20.81
CA VAL A 573 -4.03 -13.72 -21.36
C VAL A 573 -5.22 -14.67 -21.39
N GLY A 574 -6.04 -14.62 -20.34
CA GLY A 574 -7.31 -15.35 -20.27
C GLY A 574 -7.16 -16.83 -19.91
N PRO A 575 -8.23 -17.44 -19.36
CA PRO A 575 -8.22 -18.85 -18.97
C PRO A 575 -8.03 -19.82 -20.15
N GLY A 576 -8.31 -19.39 -21.38
CA GLY A 576 -8.11 -20.19 -22.59
C GLY A 576 -6.65 -20.58 -22.82
N GLU A 577 -5.70 -19.69 -22.55
CA GLU A 577 -4.27 -19.95 -22.74
C GLU A 577 -3.66 -20.74 -21.57
N PHE A 578 -4.27 -20.68 -20.37
CA PHE A 578 -3.85 -21.48 -19.20
C PHE A 578 -4.44 -22.89 -19.16
N PHE A 579 -5.69 -23.05 -19.61
CA PHE A 579 -6.47 -24.29 -19.45
C PHE A 579 -6.97 -24.92 -20.75
N GLY A 580 -6.63 -24.33 -21.90
CA GLY A 580 -6.96 -24.85 -23.22
C GLY A 580 -6.40 -26.26 -23.49
N PRO A 581 -6.78 -26.89 -24.61
CA PRO A 581 -6.40 -28.28 -24.93
C PRO A 581 -4.89 -28.54 -24.91
N ASN A 582 -4.09 -27.55 -25.32
CA ASN A 582 -2.62 -27.61 -25.42
C ASN A 582 -1.91 -26.75 -24.36
N ALA A 583 -2.62 -26.36 -23.30
CA ALA A 583 -2.11 -25.46 -22.27
C ALA A 583 -1.43 -26.22 -21.12
N THR A 584 -0.40 -25.61 -20.53
CA THR A 584 0.46 -26.22 -19.49
C THR A 584 -0.32 -26.60 -18.23
N TYR A 585 -1.32 -25.81 -17.84
CA TYR A 585 -2.02 -25.95 -16.56
C TYR A 585 -3.43 -26.54 -16.67
N ARG A 586 -3.78 -27.14 -17.82
CA ARG A 586 -5.10 -27.75 -18.08
C ARG A 586 -5.55 -28.72 -16.98
N SER A 587 -4.62 -29.45 -16.37
CA SER A 587 -4.90 -30.41 -15.30
C SER A 587 -5.55 -29.79 -14.06
N LEU A 588 -5.35 -28.48 -13.81
CA LEU A 588 -5.95 -27.79 -12.67
C LEU A 588 -7.49 -27.72 -12.75
N VAL A 589 -8.09 -27.73 -13.95
CA VAL A 589 -9.56 -27.66 -14.10
C VAL A 589 -10.25 -28.86 -13.44
N TRP A 590 -9.59 -30.02 -13.38
CA TRP A 590 -10.13 -31.21 -12.71
C TRP A 590 -10.33 -31.02 -11.21
N PHE A 591 -9.69 -30.03 -10.60
CA PHE A 591 -9.90 -29.72 -9.19
C PHE A 591 -11.32 -29.19 -8.92
N PHE A 592 -12.00 -28.56 -9.89
CA PHE A 592 -13.42 -28.23 -9.76
C PHE A 592 -14.27 -29.50 -9.56
N LEU A 593 -14.02 -30.52 -10.38
CA LEU A 593 -14.73 -31.80 -10.27
C LEU A 593 -14.38 -32.50 -8.94
N LEU A 594 -13.10 -32.52 -8.57
CA LEU A 594 -12.65 -33.07 -7.29
C LEU A 594 -13.39 -32.40 -6.12
N GLY A 595 -13.43 -31.07 -6.09
CA GLY A 595 -14.13 -30.29 -5.09
C GLY A 595 -15.63 -30.54 -5.07
N ALA A 596 -16.27 -30.66 -6.24
CA ALA A 596 -17.71 -30.92 -6.35
C ALA A 596 -18.08 -32.32 -5.84
N VAL A 597 -17.26 -33.33 -6.11
CA VAL A 597 -17.57 -34.73 -5.82
C VAL A 597 -17.17 -35.13 -4.40
N LEU A 598 -16.02 -34.69 -3.89
CA LEU A 598 -15.44 -35.16 -2.63
C LEU A 598 -16.34 -34.98 -1.38
N PRO A 599 -17.19 -33.94 -1.25
CA PRO A 599 -18.12 -33.81 -0.14
C PRO A 599 -19.22 -34.89 -0.10
N ILE A 600 -19.62 -35.44 -1.25
CA ILE A 600 -20.73 -36.40 -1.37
C ILE A 600 -20.44 -37.73 -0.64
N PRO A 601 -19.30 -38.43 -0.88
CA PRO A 601 -19.01 -39.67 -0.17
C PRO A 601 -18.81 -39.45 1.33
N LEU A 602 -18.20 -38.33 1.74
CA LEU A 602 -18.06 -37.97 3.16
C LEU A 602 -19.41 -37.76 3.83
N TRP A 603 -20.35 -37.12 3.13
CA TRP A 603 -21.72 -36.93 3.59
C TRP A 603 -22.46 -38.27 3.69
N LEU A 604 -22.41 -39.11 2.66
CA LEU A 604 -23.05 -40.42 2.65
C LEU A 604 -22.55 -41.34 3.78
N TYR A 605 -21.26 -41.27 4.10
CA TYR A 605 -20.67 -42.00 5.22
C TYR A 605 -21.09 -41.46 6.59
N SER A 606 -21.17 -40.12 6.73
CA SER A 606 -21.42 -39.46 8.01
C SER A 606 -22.90 -39.25 8.35
N ARG A 607 -23.82 -39.28 7.37
CA ARG A 607 -25.26 -38.98 7.55
C ARG A 607 -25.94 -39.82 8.65
N ASN A 608 -25.49 -41.06 8.84
CA ASN A 608 -26.06 -42.00 9.83
C ASN A 608 -25.21 -42.15 11.11
N LYS A 609 -24.04 -41.49 11.19
CA LYS A 609 -23.09 -41.66 12.32
C LYS A 609 -22.90 -40.32 13.05
N LYS A 610 -23.81 -40.02 13.98
CA LYS A 610 -23.83 -38.75 14.74
C LYS A 610 -22.52 -38.42 15.49
N ASN A 611 -21.76 -39.43 15.93
CA ASN A 611 -20.52 -39.25 16.73
C ASN A 611 -19.21 -39.32 15.93
N SER A 612 -19.27 -39.48 14.60
CA SER A 612 -18.06 -39.65 13.79
C SER A 612 -17.25 -38.34 13.67
N ILE A 613 -15.92 -38.43 13.80
CA ILE A 613 -14.99 -37.31 13.57
C ILE A 613 -15.12 -36.78 12.13
N VAL A 614 -15.50 -37.63 11.18
CA VAL A 614 -15.67 -37.28 9.76
C VAL A 614 -16.70 -36.17 9.55
N ARG A 615 -17.71 -36.04 10.44
CA ARG A 615 -18.70 -34.95 10.36
C ARG A 615 -18.10 -33.57 10.67
N LYS A 616 -16.90 -33.52 11.28
CA LYS A 616 -16.17 -32.27 11.56
C LYS A 616 -15.21 -31.88 10.42
N ILE A 617 -15.07 -32.71 9.39
CA ILE A 617 -14.28 -32.38 8.22
C ILE A 617 -15.09 -31.44 7.35
N ASN A 618 -14.54 -30.25 7.11
CA ASN A 618 -15.16 -29.22 6.29
C ASN A 618 -14.22 -28.97 5.09
N LEU A 619 -14.51 -29.64 3.98
CA LEU A 619 -13.70 -29.58 2.77
C LEU A 619 -13.54 -28.17 2.17
N PRO A 620 -14.57 -27.30 2.17
CA PRO A 620 -14.40 -25.89 1.81
C PRO A 620 -13.28 -25.22 2.61
N LEU A 621 -13.17 -25.52 3.90
CA LEU A 621 -12.08 -24.99 4.74
C LEU A 621 -10.74 -25.63 4.41
N VAL A 622 -10.68 -26.96 4.25
CA VAL A 622 -9.44 -27.69 3.91
C VAL A 622 -8.84 -27.13 2.62
N PHE A 623 -9.67 -26.91 1.61
CA PHE A 623 -9.24 -26.36 0.34
C PHE A 623 -9.11 -24.82 0.34
N GLY A 624 -9.87 -24.12 1.18
CA GLY A 624 -9.77 -22.67 1.33
C GLY A 624 -8.44 -22.19 1.91
N THR A 625 -7.64 -23.07 2.50
CA THR A 625 -6.36 -22.77 3.17
C THR A 625 -5.36 -22.00 2.34
N MET A 626 -5.31 -22.26 1.03
CA MET A 626 -4.30 -21.66 0.15
C MET A 626 -4.71 -20.32 -0.44
N SER A 627 -5.93 -19.84 -0.18
CA SER A 627 -6.45 -18.62 -0.79
C SER A 627 -5.71 -17.33 -0.39
N TRP A 628 -4.84 -17.37 0.63
CA TRP A 628 -4.00 -16.25 1.06
C TRP A 628 -2.53 -16.35 0.63
N ILE A 629 -2.17 -17.38 -0.16
CA ILE A 629 -0.80 -17.63 -0.60
C ILE A 629 -0.68 -17.40 -2.11
N PRO A 630 0.18 -16.46 -2.57
CA PRO A 630 0.89 -15.38 -1.85
C PRO A 630 -0.02 -14.19 -1.47
N PRO A 631 0.29 -13.34 -0.45
CA PRO A 631 1.59 -13.11 0.22
C PRO A 631 1.83 -13.87 1.55
N ALA A 632 0.86 -14.62 2.09
CA ALA A 632 1.06 -15.36 3.33
C ALA A 632 2.05 -16.53 3.14
N THR A 633 2.85 -16.82 4.16
CA THR A 633 3.82 -17.92 4.16
C THR A 633 3.39 -19.06 5.10
N GLY A 634 4.05 -20.21 5.04
CA GLY A 634 3.78 -21.32 5.98
C GLY A 634 4.01 -20.94 7.44
N LEU A 635 4.84 -19.93 7.72
CA LEU A 635 5.06 -19.41 9.06
C LEU A 635 3.75 -18.83 9.63
N ASN A 636 3.06 -17.98 8.87
CA ASN A 636 1.85 -17.28 9.32
C ASN A 636 0.77 -18.29 9.76
N PHE A 637 0.54 -19.31 8.96
CA PHE A 637 -0.46 -20.33 9.28
C PHE A 637 -0.02 -21.29 10.40
N SER A 638 1.25 -21.70 10.42
CA SER A 638 1.72 -22.69 11.40
C SER A 638 1.72 -22.11 12.83
N VAL A 639 2.13 -20.86 13.00
CA VAL A 639 2.06 -20.19 14.30
C VAL A 639 0.62 -19.86 14.69
N TRP A 640 -0.22 -19.43 13.72
CA TRP A 640 -1.65 -19.20 13.96
C TRP A 640 -2.34 -20.44 14.55
N VAL A 641 -2.05 -21.64 14.03
CA VAL A 641 -2.60 -22.88 14.57
C VAL A 641 -2.02 -23.22 15.94
N LEU A 642 -0.73 -23.00 16.18
CA LEU A 642 -0.11 -23.23 17.48
C LEU A 642 -0.82 -22.43 18.58
N VAL A 643 -1.07 -21.14 18.33
CA VAL A 643 -1.83 -20.28 19.24
C VAL A 643 -3.28 -20.76 19.38
N CYS A 644 -3.92 -21.15 18.28
CA CYS A 644 -5.26 -21.74 18.33
C CYS A 644 -5.32 -23.04 19.16
N TYR A 645 -4.32 -23.91 19.07
CA TYR A 645 -4.23 -25.12 19.88
C TYR A 645 -4.09 -24.81 21.37
N ILE A 646 -3.18 -23.90 21.73
CA ILE A 646 -2.96 -23.51 23.13
C ILE A 646 -4.25 -22.93 23.72
N PHE A 647 -4.90 -21.99 23.05
CA PHE A 647 -6.07 -21.30 23.59
C PHE A 647 -7.38 -22.08 23.41
N ASN A 648 -7.66 -22.55 22.20
CA ASN A 648 -8.96 -23.11 21.83
C ASN A 648 -9.07 -24.63 22.05
N TYR A 649 -7.95 -25.32 22.29
CA TYR A 649 -7.95 -26.73 22.71
C TYR A 649 -7.50 -26.88 24.17
N HIS A 650 -6.29 -26.47 24.53
CA HIS A 650 -5.74 -26.70 25.88
C HIS A 650 -6.42 -25.84 26.95
N ILE A 651 -6.39 -24.52 26.81
CA ILE A 651 -6.97 -23.60 27.80
C ILE A 651 -8.48 -23.75 27.85
N LYS A 652 -9.16 -23.91 26.70
CA LYS A 652 -10.59 -24.17 26.67
C LYS A 652 -11.01 -25.45 27.41
N ARG A 653 -10.19 -26.51 27.41
CA ARG A 653 -10.47 -27.76 28.16
C ARG A 653 -10.18 -27.63 29.65
N ARG A 654 -9.09 -26.96 30.02
CA ARG A 654 -8.69 -26.80 31.44
C ARG A 654 -9.45 -25.70 32.17
N ALA A 655 -9.77 -24.61 31.48
CA ALA A 655 -10.39 -23.41 32.03
C ALA A 655 -11.48 -22.87 31.08
N SER A 656 -12.49 -23.71 30.78
CA SER A 656 -13.56 -23.45 29.81
C SER A 656 -14.29 -22.13 30.03
N ALA A 657 -14.47 -21.76 31.29
CA ALA A 657 -15.12 -20.52 31.64
C ALA A 657 -14.24 -19.29 31.47
N TRP A 658 -12.99 -19.37 31.90
CA TRP A 658 -12.04 -18.29 31.64
C TRP A 658 -11.99 -18.00 30.14
N TRP A 659 -11.90 -19.06 29.35
CA TRP A 659 -11.90 -18.99 27.90
C TRP A 659 -13.18 -18.33 27.35
N ALA A 660 -14.36 -18.77 27.79
CA ALA A 660 -15.63 -18.20 27.35
C ALA A 660 -15.81 -16.71 27.73
N LYS A 661 -15.18 -16.26 28.83
CA LYS A 661 -15.32 -14.88 29.32
C LYS A 661 -14.28 -13.91 28.77
N TYR A 662 -13.03 -14.35 28.63
CA TYR A 662 -11.87 -13.48 28.39
C TYR A 662 -11.17 -13.67 27.05
N THR A 663 -11.32 -14.80 26.34
CA THR A 663 -10.58 -15.05 25.08
C THR A 663 -10.82 -13.96 24.03
N MET A 664 -12.08 -13.54 23.86
CA MET A 664 -12.42 -12.46 22.92
C MET A 664 -11.79 -11.12 23.36
N THR A 665 -11.84 -10.83 24.66
CA THR A 665 -11.23 -9.63 25.25
C THR A 665 -9.71 -9.63 25.10
N MET A 666 -9.08 -10.80 25.16
CA MET A 666 -7.65 -10.97 24.99
C MET A 666 -7.22 -10.72 23.54
N SER A 667 -7.95 -11.28 22.56
CA SER A 667 -7.70 -11.00 21.15
C SER A 667 -7.77 -9.50 20.87
N ALA A 668 -8.86 -8.87 21.30
CA ALA A 668 -9.05 -7.44 21.13
C ALA A 668 -7.91 -6.62 21.74
N ALA A 669 -7.42 -7.01 22.92
CA ALA A 669 -6.33 -6.34 23.61
C ALA A 669 -4.98 -6.48 22.88
N LEU A 670 -4.67 -7.67 22.35
CA LEU A 670 -3.45 -7.92 21.57
C LEU A 670 -3.47 -7.14 20.25
N ASP A 671 -4.59 -7.20 19.51
CA ASP A 671 -4.74 -6.53 18.21
C ASP A 671 -4.64 -4.99 18.33
N SER A 672 -5.30 -4.42 19.34
CA SER A 672 -5.28 -2.96 19.57
C SER A 672 -3.99 -2.46 20.24
N GLY A 673 -3.32 -3.29 21.05
CA GLY A 673 -2.02 -2.96 21.63
C GLY A 673 -0.93 -2.90 20.56
N LEU A 674 -0.94 -3.88 19.65
CA LEU A 674 -0.09 -3.91 18.45
C LEU A 674 -0.29 -2.65 17.59
N ALA A 675 -1.53 -2.37 17.20
CA ALA A 675 -1.83 -1.23 16.32
C ALA A 675 -1.38 0.12 16.91
N PHE A 676 -1.56 0.32 18.22
CA PHE A 676 -1.08 1.53 18.90
C PHE A 676 0.46 1.60 18.94
N GLY A 677 1.12 0.45 19.18
CA GLY A 677 2.58 0.34 19.13
C GLY A 677 3.15 0.72 17.77
N ILE A 678 2.55 0.21 16.68
CA ILE A 678 2.97 0.52 15.31
C ILE A 678 2.91 2.01 15.01
N VAL A 679 1.80 2.67 15.37
CA VAL A 679 1.63 4.12 15.11
C VAL A 679 2.72 4.93 15.81
N ILE A 680 3.04 4.61 17.06
CA ILE A 680 4.10 5.29 17.81
C ILE A 680 5.47 5.00 17.21
N VAL A 681 5.77 3.75 16.85
CA VAL A 681 7.04 3.40 16.20
C VAL A 681 7.21 4.16 14.89
N PHE A 682 6.17 4.21 14.06
CA PHE A 682 6.21 4.90 12.77
C PHE A 682 6.41 6.41 12.91
N PHE A 683 5.53 7.10 13.63
CA PHE A 683 5.62 8.56 13.75
C PHE A 683 6.75 9.03 14.68
N GLY A 684 7.10 8.22 15.67
CA GLY A 684 8.12 8.55 16.67
C GLY A 684 9.55 8.27 16.23
N PHE A 685 9.77 7.23 15.42
CA PHE A 685 11.13 6.79 15.06
C PHE A 685 11.37 6.70 13.55
N VAL A 686 10.41 6.22 12.76
CA VAL A 686 10.65 5.99 11.31
C VAL A 686 10.45 7.26 10.47
N TYR A 687 9.46 8.09 10.80
CA TYR A 687 9.11 9.29 10.04
C TYR A 687 10.14 10.44 10.16
N PRO A 688 10.76 10.72 11.33
CA PRO A 688 11.73 11.81 11.48
C PRO A 688 13.06 11.60 10.73
N ASP A 689 13.45 10.35 10.46
CA ASP A 689 14.71 9.99 9.78
C ASP A 689 14.64 10.13 8.24
N SER A 690 13.57 10.69 7.69
CA SER A 690 13.38 10.91 6.24
C SER A 690 14.22 12.06 5.65
N LYS A 691 15.23 12.57 6.36
CA LYS A 691 16.33 13.34 5.75
C LYS A 691 17.40 12.35 5.33
N MET A 692 17.23 11.76 4.14
CA MET A 692 18.21 10.86 3.52
C MET A 692 19.60 11.50 3.58
N SER A 693 20.53 10.83 4.24
CA SER A 693 21.93 11.27 4.27
C SER A 693 22.55 11.12 2.89
N VAL A 694 23.57 11.92 2.58
CA VAL A 694 24.28 11.86 1.28
C VAL A 694 24.85 10.45 1.00
N LEU A 695 25.23 9.71 2.04
CA LEU A 695 25.71 8.33 1.89
C LEU A 695 24.58 7.36 1.53
N GLU A 696 23.40 7.50 2.14
CA GLU A 696 22.23 6.69 1.78
C GLU A 696 21.72 7.00 0.37
N LEU A 697 21.83 8.27 -0.08
CA LEU A 697 21.57 8.65 -1.47
C LEU A 697 22.53 7.95 -2.43
N LEU A 698 23.83 7.92 -2.13
CA LEU A 698 24.81 7.26 -2.99
C LEU A 698 24.66 5.73 -2.98
N GLU A 699 24.29 5.14 -1.84
CA GLU A 699 23.95 3.72 -1.74
C GLU A 699 22.63 3.37 -2.47
N SER A 700 21.81 4.37 -2.81
CA SER A 700 20.62 4.19 -3.66
C SER A 700 20.92 4.23 -5.17
N PHE A 701 22.12 4.68 -5.57
CA PHE A 701 22.56 4.61 -6.96
C PHE A 701 22.95 3.18 -7.34
N GLU A 702 23.39 2.97 -8.59
CA GLU A 702 23.97 1.69 -9.00
C GLU A 702 25.16 1.32 -8.10
N ASP A 703 25.54 0.04 -8.09
CA ASP A 703 26.63 -0.47 -7.24
C ASP A 703 27.91 0.38 -7.41
N GLU A 704 28.64 0.60 -6.31
CA GLU A 704 29.94 1.29 -6.34
C GLU A 704 30.82 0.65 -7.43
N VAL A 705 31.49 1.47 -8.25
CA VAL A 705 32.38 0.99 -9.31
C VAL A 705 33.49 0.16 -8.67
N VAL A 706 33.40 -1.17 -8.83
CA VAL A 706 34.37 -2.12 -8.27
C VAL A 706 35.58 -2.26 -9.19
N ASP A 707 35.34 -2.32 -10.50
CA ASP A 707 36.36 -2.43 -11.54
C ASP A 707 36.23 -1.31 -12.59
N PRO A 708 37.17 -0.35 -12.61
CA PRO A 708 37.24 0.70 -13.64
C PRO A 708 37.28 0.19 -15.09
N GLU A 709 37.85 -0.99 -15.32
CA GLU A 709 37.95 -1.57 -16.68
C GLU A 709 36.59 -2.05 -17.17
N GLU A 710 35.82 -2.70 -16.29
CA GLU A 710 34.47 -3.18 -16.58
C GLU A 710 33.50 -2.01 -16.84
N GLU A 711 33.57 -0.96 -16.01
CA GLU A 711 32.74 0.25 -16.19
C GLU A 711 33.08 0.98 -17.50
N THR A 712 34.37 1.10 -17.82
CA THR A 712 34.81 1.67 -19.11
C THR A 712 34.29 0.84 -20.27
N PHE A 713 34.42 -0.50 -20.20
CA PHE A 713 33.90 -1.38 -21.24
C PHE A 713 32.38 -1.26 -21.39
N ALA A 714 31.64 -1.16 -20.29
CA ALA A 714 30.18 -0.98 -20.30
C ALA A 714 29.78 0.33 -21.00
N LEU A 715 30.42 1.44 -20.70
CA LEU A 715 30.14 2.75 -21.32
C LEU A 715 30.50 2.79 -22.82
N PHE A 716 31.64 2.22 -23.22
CA PHE A 716 32.11 2.26 -24.61
C PHE A 716 31.54 1.14 -25.50
N SER A 717 30.87 0.14 -24.92
CA SER A 717 30.12 -0.88 -25.68
C SER A 717 28.69 -0.43 -26.04
N ALA A 718 28.17 0.62 -25.38
CA ALA A 718 26.91 1.25 -25.73
C ALA A 718 27.01 2.01 -27.08
N PRO A 719 25.89 2.21 -27.81
CA PRO A 719 25.91 2.99 -29.05
C PRO A 719 26.24 4.47 -28.76
N ILE A 720 27.43 4.92 -29.14
CA ILE A 720 27.85 6.32 -29.00
C ILE A 720 27.53 7.08 -30.30
N PRO A 721 26.73 8.16 -30.26
CA PRO A 721 26.36 8.92 -31.45
C PRO A 721 27.57 9.74 -31.95
N SER A 722 28.26 9.24 -32.96
CA SER A 722 29.43 9.89 -33.56
C SER A 722 29.17 11.31 -34.10
N ALA A 723 27.91 11.64 -34.43
CA ALA A 723 27.52 12.94 -34.96
C ALA A 723 27.21 14.02 -33.90
N ASN A 724 27.00 13.64 -32.63
CA ASN A 724 26.49 14.56 -31.60
C ASN A 724 27.51 15.03 -30.56
N LEU A 725 28.76 14.63 -30.70
CA LEU A 725 29.85 14.94 -29.78
C LEU A 725 30.65 16.20 -30.20
N GLY A 726 31.25 16.93 -29.25
CA GLY A 726 32.11 18.11 -29.54
C GLY A 726 31.52 19.47 -29.11
N PHE A 727 31.61 20.48 -29.98
CA PHE A 727 31.22 21.88 -29.70
C PHE A 727 29.84 22.22 -30.24
N ILE A 728 29.16 23.20 -29.62
CA ILE A 728 27.84 23.66 -30.10
C ILE A 728 27.96 24.32 -31.47
N ASP A 729 28.69 25.42 -31.55
CA ASP A 729 29.12 26.05 -32.82
C ASP A 729 30.50 26.69 -32.61
N PRO A 730 31.58 26.11 -33.17
CA PRO A 730 32.93 26.63 -32.98
C PRO A 730 33.25 27.85 -33.85
N ARG A 731 32.35 28.28 -34.75
CA ARG A 731 32.55 29.44 -35.64
C ARG A 731 31.87 30.70 -35.12
N ALA A 732 30.87 30.56 -34.26
CA ALA A 732 30.19 31.69 -33.64
C ALA A 732 31.12 32.39 -32.63
N ALA A 733 31.07 33.72 -32.60
CA ALA A 733 31.75 34.51 -31.57
C ALA A 733 30.87 34.70 -30.32
N GLU A 734 29.59 34.38 -30.42
CA GLU A 734 28.56 34.58 -29.40
C GLU A 734 27.47 33.50 -29.57
N LEU A 735 27.03 32.92 -28.46
CA LEU A 735 25.98 31.90 -28.41
C LEU A 735 24.92 32.30 -27.40
N ASP A 736 23.65 32.13 -27.76
CA ASP A 736 22.52 32.24 -26.84
C ASP A 736 22.08 30.84 -26.40
N ILE A 737 22.14 30.57 -25.10
CA ILE A 737 21.85 29.28 -24.48
C ILE A 737 20.68 29.43 -23.52
N THR A 738 19.61 28.68 -23.75
CA THR A 738 18.47 28.63 -22.83
C THR A 738 18.55 27.36 -21.99
N LEU A 739 18.56 27.51 -20.66
CA LEU A 739 18.47 26.40 -19.71
C LEU A 739 17.07 26.32 -19.06
N PRO A 740 16.57 25.12 -18.71
CA PRO A 740 15.32 24.97 -17.97
C PRO A 740 15.38 25.65 -16.58
N PRO A 741 14.29 26.27 -16.06
CA PRO A 741 12.97 26.47 -16.68
C PRO A 741 12.85 27.86 -17.35
N ASN A 742 13.60 28.09 -18.45
CA ASN A 742 13.68 29.34 -19.27
C ASN A 742 14.59 30.44 -18.72
N ARG A 743 15.86 30.12 -18.47
CA ARG A 743 16.93 31.11 -18.24
C ARG A 743 17.83 31.22 -19.47
N ASP A 744 17.87 32.41 -20.06
CA ASP A 744 18.71 32.68 -21.21
C ASP A 744 20.08 33.22 -20.78
N PHE A 745 21.13 32.70 -21.40
CA PHE A 745 22.51 33.09 -21.17
C PHE A 745 23.19 33.40 -22.51
N THR A 746 23.92 34.51 -22.54
CA THR A 746 24.74 34.89 -23.71
C THR A 746 26.20 34.58 -23.41
N ILE A 747 26.79 33.69 -24.19
CA ILE A 747 28.16 33.19 -24.02
C ILE A 747 29.03 33.69 -25.17
N HIS A 748 29.99 34.56 -24.86
CA HIS A 748 31.01 35.02 -25.79
C HIS A 748 32.15 34.00 -25.88
N GLN A 749 32.57 33.71 -27.11
CA GLN A 749 33.61 32.75 -27.45
C GLN A 749 34.77 33.42 -28.19
N SER A 750 35.92 32.76 -28.23
CA SER A 750 37.06 33.20 -29.04
C SER A 750 37.66 32.01 -29.81
N PRO A 751 37.11 31.69 -31.00
CA PRO A 751 37.56 30.56 -31.81
C PRO A 751 39.05 30.60 -32.22
N THR A 752 39.66 31.79 -32.19
CA THR A 752 41.07 32.01 -32.56
C THR A 752 42.04 31.90 -31.38
N LEU A 753 41.56 32.00 -30.14
CA LEU A 753 42.35 31.81 -28.93
C LEU A 753 42.64 30.30 -28.80
N LEU A 754 43.93 29.90 -28.87
CA LEU A 754 44.43 28.50 -28.86
C LEU A 754 44.41 27.72 -30.18
N ALA A 755 44.12 28.33 -31.33
CA ALA A 755 44.14 27.61 -32.61
C ALA A 755 45.55 27.09 -32.97
N SER A 756 45.82 25.81 -32.76
CA SER A 756 47.02 25.12 -33.25
C SER A 756 46.90 24.81 -34.74
N SER A 757 47.96 25.04 -35.53
CA SER A 757 48.02 24.76 -36.97
C SER A 757 48.34 23.30 -37.34
N ARG A 758 48.45 22.38 -36.37
CA ARG A 758 48.60 20.93 -36.63
C ARG A 758 47.24 20.24 -36.82
N ALA A 759 47.17 19.30 -37.76
CA ALA A 759 46.04 18.38 -37.89
C ALA A 759 45.90 17.56 -36.59
N GLY A 760 44.84 17.85 -35.81
CA GLY A 760 44.60 17.27 -34.48
C GLY A 760 44.95 18.17 -33.28
N GLY A 761 45.34 19.43 -33.49
CA GLY A 761 45.57 20.38 -32.40
C GLY A 761 44.27 20.92 -31.78
N THR A 762 44.30 21.19 -30.47
CA THR A 762 43.15 21.62 -29.67
C THR A 762 42.47 22.86 -30.24
N THR A 763 41.16 22.74 -30.40
CA THR A 763 40.17 23.72 -30.82
C THR A 763 40.13 24.92 -29.88
N GLY A 764 39.82 26.11 -30.41
CA GLY A 764 39.89 27.36 -29.66
C GLY A 764 38.98 27.44 -28.42
N ALA A 765 39.02 28.57 -27.74
CA ALA A 765 38.14 28.87 -26.60
C ALA A 765 36.65 28.89 -27.01
N VAL A 766 35.98 27.73 -26.92
CA VAL A 766 34.58 27.52 -27.31
C VAL A 766 33.82 26.69 -26.26
N LEU A 767 32.49 26.69 -26.36
CA LEU A 767 31.56 26.01 -25.46
C LEU A 767 31.32 24.56 -25.93
N TRP A 768 31.59 23.62 -25.02
CA TRP A 768 31.37 22.19 -25.24
C TRP A 768 29.89 21.84 -25.10
N LYS A 769 29.42 20.85 -25.86
CA LYS A 769 28.01 20.42 -25.87
C LYS A 769 27.54 19.85 -24.53
N ILE A 770 28.44 19.26 -23.74
CA ILE A 770 28.12 18.72 -22.41
C ILE A 770 27.87 19.82 -21.37
N THR A 771 28.49 21.00 -21.50
CA THR A 771 28.43 22.04 -20.48
C THR A 771 27.00 22.56 -20.21
N PRO A 772 26.14 22.87 -21.22
CA PRO A 772 24.75 23.22 -20.96
C PRO A 772 23.93 22.08 -20.34
N LEU A 773 24.20 20.84 -20.72
CA LEU A 773 23.51 19.67 -20.18
C LEU A 773 23.85 19.45 -18.71
N PHE A 774 25.14 19.56 -18.37
CA PHE A 774 25.61 19.47 -17.00
C PHE A 774 25.14 20.65 -16.13
N ALA A 775 25.14 21.87 -16.68
CA ALA A 775 24.60 23.05 -16.02
C ALA A 775 23.09 22.93 -15.76
N ALA A 776 22.31 22.39 -16.71
CA ALA A 776 20.90 22.11 -16.52
C ALA A 776 20.66 21.05 -15.43
N PHE A 777 21.46 19.98 -15.44
CA PHE A 777 21.40 18.92 -14.44
C PHE A 777 21.66 19.47 -13.02
N LEU A 778 22.78 20.16 -12.80
CA LEU A 778 23.13 20.68 -11.48
C LEU A 778 22.16 21.78 -10.99
N SER A 779 21.71 22.65 -11.89
CA SER A 779 20.79 23.72 -11.51
C SER A 779 19.33 23.27 -11.34
N SER A 780 18.96 22.08 -11.84
CA SER A 780 17.61 21.50 -11.76
C SER A 780 17.13 21.36 -10.31
N PRO A 781 15.92 21.84 -9.94
CA PRO A 781 15.42 21.81 -8.57
C PRO A 781 15.44 20.42 -7.91
N ASP A 782 15.38 19.37 -8.72
CA ASP A 782 15.40 17.97 -8.29
C ASP A 782 16.83 17.39 -8.13
N CYS A 783 17.88 18.17 -8.41
CA CYS A 783 19.26 17.74 -8.23
C CYS A 783 19.54 17.42 -6.76
N PRO A 784 19.93 16.19 -6.42
CA PRO A 784 20.05 15.77 -5.02
C PRO A 784 21.36 16.24 -4.36
N PHE A 785 22.29 16.80 -5.15
CA PHE A 785 23.61 17.23 -4.69
C PHE A 785 23.68 18.70 -4.27
N LEU A 786 22.66 19.50 -4.60
CA LEU A 786 22.57 20.91 -4.21
C LEU A 786 21.27 21.15 -3.42
N PRO A 787 21.30 22.04 -2.41
CA PRO A 787 20.12 22.36 -1.62
C PRO A 787 18.98 22.91 -2.51
N PRO A 788 17.71 22.68 -2.12
CA PRO A 788 16.55 23.14 -2.88
C PRO A 788 16.58 24.67 -3.02
N ALA A 789 16.14 25.17 -4.19
CA ALA A 789 16.13 26.60 -4.47
C ALA A 789 15.27 27.36 -3.44
N PRO A 790 15.77 28.47 -2.86
CA PRO A 790 15.06 29.17 -1.81
C PRO A 790 13.77 29.82 -2.33
N THR A 791 12.65 29.58 -1.64
CA THR A 791 11.36 30.20 -1.93
C THR A 791 11.30 31.59 -1.29
N GLY A 792 12.11 32.54 -1.77
CA GLY A 792 12.09 33.93 -1.33
C GLY A 792 13.39 34.69 -1.57
N PRO A 793 13.36 36.04 -1.63
CA PRO A 793 14.53 36.86 -2.01
C PRO A 793 15.60 37.01 -0.91
N ALA A 794 15.57 36.22 0.17
CA ALA A 794 16.41 36.47 1.35
C ALA A 794 16.94 35.23 2.10
N SER A 795 16.94 34.03 1.50
CA SER A 795 17.65 32.88 2.11
C SER A 795 18.61 32.22 1.12
N SER A 796 19.82 32.75 0.98
CA SER A 796 20.89 32.03 0.28
C SER A 796 21.30 30.80 1.10
N SER A 797 21.56 29.68 0.44
CA SER A 797 22.22 28.52 1.06
C SER A 797 23.65 28.89 1.48
N ASP A 798 24.22 28.24 2.51
CA ASP A 798 25.64 28.36 2.88
C ASP A 798 26.57 27.46 2.03
N ALA A 799 26.03 26.73 1.05
CA ALA A 799 26.81 25.77 0.25
C ALA A 799 27.88 26.46 -0.60
N ALA A 800 29.08 25.89 -0.62
CA ALA A 800 30.23 26.34 -1.40
C ALA A 800 30.64 25.29 -2.45
N VAL A 801 30.74 25.73 -3.71
CA VAL A 801 31.08 24.88 -4.85
C VAL A 801 32.37 25.34 -5.53
N LEU A 802 33.24 24.40 -5.88
CA LEU A 802 34.46 24.61 -6.67
C LEU A 802 34.31 23.95 -8.04
N GLU A 803 34.45 24.71 -9.12
CA GLU A 803 34.50 24.17 -10.49
C GLU A 803 35.93 24.18 -11.02
N LEU A 804 36.44 22.99 -11.34
CA LEU A 804 37.73 22.77 -11.98
C LEU A 804 37.55 22.78 -13.50
N GLY A 805 38.28 23.65 -14.20
CA GLY A 805 38.27 23.72 -15.66
C GLY A 805 36.97 24.29 -16.21
N CYS A 806 36.55 25.46 -15.73
CA CYS A 806 35.29 26.08 -16.17
C CYS A 806 35.28 26.51 -17.65
N GLY A 807 36.44 26.47 -18.30
CA GLY A 807 36.67 26.98 -19.64
C GLY A 807 36.37 28.47 -19.69
N ILE A 808 35.76 28.90 -20.79
CA ILE A 808 35.46 30.33 -21.03
C ILE A 808 34.03 30.71 -20.69
N SER A 809 33.13 29.73 -20.49
CA SER A 809 31.69 29.98 -20.50
C SER A 809 31.13 30.45 -19.15
N ALA A 810 31.72 29.99 -18.05
CA ALA A 810 31.16 30.15 -16.70
C ALA A 810 29.70 29.67 -16.55
N LEU A 811 29.18 28.88 -17.50
CA LEU A 811 27.76 28.60 -17.62
C LEU A 811 27.22 27.80 -16.42
N THR A 812 27.97 26.80 -15.95
CA THR A 812 27.61 25.99 -14.78
C THR A 812 27.48 26.86 -13.52
N GLY A 813 28.46 27.71 -13.25
CA GLY A 813 28.42 28.67 -12.13
C GLY A 813 27.31 29.69 -12.23
N LEU A 814 27.07 30.27 -13.41
CA LEU A 814 25.96 31.19 -13.67
C LEU A 814 24.58 30.53 -13.47
N ALA A 815 24.45 29.25 -13.84
CA ALA A 815 23.23 28.46 -13.66
C ALA A 815 23.00 28.13 -12.18
N CYS A 816 24.02 27.66 -11.47
CA CYS A 816 23.93 27.19 -10.08
C CYS A 816 23.96 28.31 -9.03
N GLY A 817 24.53 29.48 -9.37
CA GLY A 817 24.70 30.63 -8.47
C GLY A 817 23.50 30.94 -7.57
N PRO A 818 22.24 30.99 -8.05
CA PRO A 818 21.06 31.25 -7.20
C PRO A 818 20.78 30.22 -6.10
N ARG A 819 21.35 29.02 -6.17
CA ARG A 819 21.09 27.92 -5.23
C ARG A 819 22.18 27.74 -4.19
N VAL A 820 23.34 28.33 -4.41
CA VAL A 820 24.51 28.20 -3.56
C VAL A 820 24.85 29.56 -2.95
N GLY A 821 25.54 29.55 -1.82
CA GLY A 821 26.06 30.77 -1.22
C GLY A 821 27.23 31.29 -2.03
N ARG A 822 28.08 30.35 -2.48
CA ARG A 822 29.32 30.66 -3.19
C ARG A 822 29.65 29.63 -4.27
N TYR A 823 30.11 30.13 -5.40
CA TYR A 823 30.57 29.32 -6.52
C TYR A 823 31.90 29.86 -7.06
N VAL A 824 32.96 29.04 -6.96
CA VAL A 824 34.32 29.40 -7.37
C VAL A 824 34.64 28.73 -8.71
N LEU A 825 34.76 29.54 -9.76
CA LEU A 825 35.15 29.10 -11.10
C LEU A 825 36.66 29.11 -11.22
N THR A 826 37.27 28.00 -11.64
CA THR A 826 38.73 27.93 -11.80
C THR A 826 39.16 27.36 -13.13
N ASP A 827 40.22 27.95 -13.69
CA ASP A 827 40.88 27.54 -14.93
C ASP A 827 42.22 28.29 -15.06
N GLN A 828 42.97 28.07 -16.13
CA GLN A 828 44.24 28.74 -16.38
C GLN A 828 44.08 30.27 -16.58
N PRO A 829 45.09 31.09 -16.21
CA PRO A 829 44.98 32.55 -16.24
C PRO A 829 44.59 33.18 -17.58
N TYR A 830 44.84 32.50 -18.70
CA TYR A 830 44.58 33.05 -20.04
C TYR A 830 43.09 33.14 -20.38
N VAL A 831 42.21 32.33 -19.75
CA VAL A 831 40.75 32.41 -19.98
C VAL A 831 40.07 33.51 -19.15
N ALA A 832 40.75 34.03 -18.13
CA ALA A 832 40.18 34.94 -17.13
C ALA A 832 39.42 36.13 -17.74
N ARG A 833 39.98 36.73 -18.79
CA ARG A 833 39.33 37.88 -19.46
C ARG A 833 37.99 37.51 -20.11
N LEU A 834 37.89 36.31 -20.68
CA LEU A 834 36.69 35.86 -21.38
C LEU A 834 35.64 35.35 -20.39
N VAL A 835 36.08 34.67 -19.33
CA VAL A 835 35.23 34.29 -18.19
C VAL A 835 34.61 35.53 -17.56
N GLN A 836 35.41 36.55 -17.23
CA GLN A 836 34.91 37.79 -16.64
C GLN A 836 33.92 38.50 -17.58
N ARG A 837 34.21 38.53 -18.88
CA ARG A 837 33.28 39.08 -19.88
C ARG A 837 31.92 38.35 -19.87
N ASN A 838 31.92 37.03 -19.72
CA ASN A 838 30.70 36.23 -19.67
C ASN A 838 29.96 36.37 -18.34
N LEU A 839 30.66 36.52 -17.22
CA LEU A 839 30.04 36.89 -15.93
C LEU A 839 29.35 38.26 -16.04
N ASP A 840 30.07 39.28 -16.48
CA ASP A 840 29.56 40.65 -16.60
C ASP A 840 28.36 40.76 -17.57
N ALA A 841 28.39 40.01 -18.67
CA ALA A 841 27.32 39.99 -19.67
C ALA A 841 26.01 39.41 -19.10
N ASN A 842 26.10 38.36 -18.28
CA ASN A 842 24.94 37.66 -17.73
C ASN A 842 24.50 38.19 -16.35
N GLU A 843 25.30 39.05 -15.72
CA GLU A 843 24.92 39.74 -14.49
C GLU A 843 23.91 40.88 -14.74
N ARG A 844 24.01 41.57 -15.90
CA ARG A 844 23.17 42.73 -16.27
C ARG A 844 21.76 42.39 -16.75
N ALA A 845 21.51 41.16 -17.22
CA ALA A 845 20.18 40.70 -17.65
C ALA A 845 19.17 40.56 -16.48
N ARG A 846 19.62 40.73 -15.23
CA ARG A 846 18.78 40.67 -14.01
C ARG A 846 18.04 41.97 -13.67
N ALA A 847 18.29 43.10 -14.34
CA ALA A 847 17.58 44.36 -14.07
C ALA A 847 16.36 44.52 -15.01
N PRO A 848 15.14 44.76 -14.48
CA PRO A 848 13.96 44.91 -15.34
C PRO A 848 14.07 46.14 -16.24
N ALA A 849 13.84 45.96 -17.54
CA ALA A 849 13.90 46.99 -18.56
C ALA A 849 12.95 48.17 -18.24
N ARG A 850 13.51 49.33 -17.86
CA ARG A 850 12.75 50.59 -17.79
C ARG A 850 12.38 51.05 -19.21
N ARG A 851 11.09 50.93 -19.56
CA ARG A 851 10.52 51.61 -20.75
C ARG A 851 10.67 53.13 -20.61
N GLY A 852 11.09 53.76 -21.71
CA GLY A 852 11.53 55.15 -21.74
C GLY A 852 10.46 56.19 -21.38
N ALA A 853 10.93 57.23 -20.69
CA ALA A 853 10.29 58.54 -20.67
C ALA A 853 11.40 59.60 -20.84
N LYS A 854 11.22 60.47 -21.84
CA LYS A 854 12.09 61.62 -22.11
C LYS A 854 11.99 62.61 -20.96
N GLY A 855 13.13 63.00 -20.38
CA GLY A 855 13.22 64.10 -19.44
C GLY A 855 14.68 64.48 -19.18
N ARG A 856 15.05 65.70 -19.52
CA ARG A 856 16.39 66.27 -19.38
C ARG A 856 16.45 67.10 -18.09
N ALA A 857 17.32 66.74 -17.13
CA ALA A 857 17.75 67.61 -16.04
C ALA A 857 19.11 67.13 -15.45
N PRO A 858 19.95 68.03 -14.90
CA PRO A 858 21.38 67.80 -14.70
C PRO A 858 21.76 67.27 -13.31
N ALA A 859 23.02 66.82 -13.23
CA ALA A 859 23.66 66.12 -12.12
C ALA A 859 23.77 66.89 -10.80
N SER A 860 23.58 66.18 -9.68
CA SER A 860 24.42 66.34 -8.47
C SER A 860 24.28 65.14 -7.51
N SER A 861 25.44 64.62 -7.09
CA SER A 861 25.77 63.83 -5.89
C SER A 861 24.69 62.96 -5.23
N LEU A 862 24.83 61.64 -5.35
CA LEU A 862 24.26 60.68 -4.40
C LEU A 862 25.28 59.57 -4.11
N GLN A 863 25.56 59.42 -2.82
CA GLN A 863 26.39 58.38 -2.21
C GLN A 863 25.98 56.98 -2.72
N ALA A 864 26.97 56.14 -2.99
CA ALA A 864 26.75 54.73 -3.29
C ALA A 864 26.03 54.06 -2.12
N ALA A 865 24.77 53.65 -2.35
CA ALA A 865 24.07 52.75 -1.47
C ALA A 865 24.77 51.37 -1.48
N PRO A 866 24.75 50.60 -0.38
CA PRO A 866 25.31 49.26 -0.35
C PRO A 866 24.58 48.38 -1.39
N ALA A 867 25.35 47.62 -2.16
CA ALA A 867 24.79 46.66 -3.12
C ALA A 867 23.88 45.64 -2.40
N PRO A 868 22.76 45.22 -3.00
CA PRO A 868 21.87 44.22 -2.42
C PRO A 868 22.59 42.86 -2.34
N ALA A 869 22.34 42.10 -1.27
CA ALA A 869 22.89 40.77 -1.03
C ALA A 869 22.61 39.84 -2.23
N GLY A 870 23.65 39.52 -2.99
CA GLY A 870 23.60 38.68 -4.18
C GLY A 870 24.62 37.54 -4.08
N HIS A 871 24.21 36.35 -4.51
CA HIS A 871 25.04 35.14 -4.58
C HIS A 871 26.41 35.38 -5.20
N ASP A 872 27.45 34.80 -4.61
CA ASP A 872 28.86 35.12 -4.90
C ASP A 872 29.46 34.11 -5.90
N VAL A 873 29.38 34.44 -7.20
CA VAL A 873 30.00 33.67 -8.29
C VAL A 873 31.21 34.45 -8.81
N PHE A 874 32.41 33.89 -8.71
CA PHE A 874 33.63 34.57 -9.17
C PHE A 874 34.65 33.59 -9.73
N PHE A 875 35.60 34.15 -10.49
CA PHE A 875 36.71 33.41 -11.08
C PHE A 875 38.00 33.57 -10.28
N GLU A 876 38.73 32.47 -10.12
CA GLU A 876 40.10 32.42 -9.62
C GLU A 876 40.99 31.59 -10.55
N PRO A 877 42.18 32.07 -10.93
CA PRO A 877 43.11 31.26 -11.69
C PRO A 877 43.60 30.08 -10.84
N LEU A 878 43.57 28.88 -11.43
CA LEU A 878 44.12 27.67 -10.83
C LEU A 878 44.68 26.78 -11.96
N ASP A 879 45.98 26.56 -11.94
CA ASP A 879 46.66 25.59 -12.79
C ASP A 879 46.91 24.30 -12.01
N TRP A 880 46.28 23.19 -12.44
CA TRP A 880 46.35 21.90 -11.75
C TRP A 880 47.77 21.34 -11.63
N GLU A 881 48.70 21.75 -12.49
CA GLU A 881 50.09 21.26 -12.47
C GLU A 881 51.01 22.10 -11.58
N LEU A 882 50.67 23.37 -11.35
CA LEU A 882 51.58 24.35 -10.76
C LEU A 882 51.09 24.94 -9.43
N ASP A 883 49.78 25.03 -9.23
CA ASP A 883 49.17 25.73 -8.11
C ASP A 883 48.67 24.77 -7.02
N GLU A 884 48.76 25.19 -5.76
CA GLU A 884 48.25 24.43 -4.62
C GLU A 884 46.81 24.85 -4.25
N VAL A 885 45.96 23.86 -3.98
CA VAL A 885 44.59 24.10 -3.49
C VAL A 885 44.63 24.49 -2.01
N THR A 886 44.27 25.74 -1.72
CA THR A 886 44.23 26.29 -0.35
C THR A 886 42.86 26.86 0.00
N PRO A 887 42.52 27.02 1.30
CA PRO A 887 41.28 27.68 1.72
C PRO A 887 41.11 29.10 1.16
N ALA A 888 42.18 29.76 0.72
CA ALA A 888 42.11 31.10 0.13
C ALA A 888 41.24 31.13 -1.14
N LEU A 889 41.10 30.01 -1.86
CA LEU A 889 40.23 29.90 -3.04
C LEU A 889 38.76 30.19 -2.73
N THR A 890 38.34 30.01 -1.47
CA THR A 890 36.98 30.36 -1.10
C THR A 890 36.77 31.86 -1.06
N ARG A 891 37.78 32.73 -0.88
CA ARG A 891 37.61 34.17 -0.60
C ARG A 891 36.69 34.47 0.60
N SER A 892 36.69 33.66 1.65
CA SER A 892 36.08 34.00 2.96
C SER A 892 36.89 33.44 4.11
N ASP A 893 36.91 34.20 5.20
CA ASP A 893 37.47 33.75 6.46
C ASP A 893 36.56 32.73 7.18
N GLU A 894 35.25 32.72 6.86
CA GLU A 894 34.21 31.86 7.45
C GLU A 894 34.08 30.51 6.73
N VAL A 895 34.19 30.47 5.41
CA VAL A 895 34.08 29.25 4.59
C VAL A 895 35.48 28.81 4.19
N ARG A 896 35.97 27.68 4.71
CA ARG A 896 37.36 27.23 4.48
C ARG A 896 37.49 25.95 3.63
N SER A 897 36.37 25.41 3.19
CA SER A 897 36.27 24.14 2.47
C SER A 897 35.05 24.16 1.54
N PHE A 898 34.93 23.12 0.70
CA PHE A 898 33.87 23.02 -0.30
C PHE A 898 32.90 21.88 0.04
N ASP A 899 31.62 22.06 -0.27
CA ASP A 899 30.61 21.00 -0.18
C ASP A 899 30.64 20.15 -1.45
N LEU A 900 30.91 20.78 -2.58
CA LEU A 900 30.93 20.16 -3.90
C LEU A 900 32.14 20.62 -4.73
N VAL A 901 32.82 19.67 -5.35
CA VAL A 901 33.81 19.88 -6.41
C VAL A 901 33.22 19.35 -7.71
N VAL A 902 33.21 20.16 -8.76
CA VAL A 902 32.68 19.77 -10.07
C VAL A 902 33.73 19.92 -11.16
N ALA A 903 33.77 18.98 -12.09
CA ALA A 903 34.60 19.05 -13.28
C ALA A 903 33.77 18.61 -14.50
N CYS A 904 33.76 19.43 -15.56
CA CYS A 904 32.98 19.18 -16.76
C CYS A 904 33.91 19.10 -17.96
N ASP A 905 34.01 17.92 -18.57
CA ASP A 905 34.79 17.63 -19.78
C ASP A 905 36.30 17.94 -19.70
N CYS A 906 36.86 17.76 -18.51
CA CYS A 906 38.26 18.04 -18.23
C CYS A 906 39.22 16.91 -18.64
N ILE A 907 38.70 15.73 -19.00
CA ILE A 907 39.50 14.53 -19.27
C ILE A 907 39.59 14.29 -20.79
N TYR A 908 40.58 14.93 -21.41
CA TYR A 908 40.81 14.81 -22.86
C TYR A 908 42.28 14.52 -23.22
N ASN A 909 43.17 14.53 -22.24
CA ASN A 909 44.60 14.24 -22.38
C ASN A 909 45.09 13.46 -21.16
N ASP A 910 45.80 12.36 -21.40
CA ASP A 910 46.35 11.49 -20.36
C ASP A 910 47.31 12.24 -19.40
N ALA A 911 48.05 13.23 -19.91
CA ALA A 911 48.96 14.04 -19.09
C ALA A 911 48.26 14.84 -17.98
N LEU A 912 46.99 15.19 -18.17
CA LEU A 912 46.21 16.00 -17.22
C LEU A 912 45.43 15.16 -16.20
N VAL A 913 45.43 13.83 -16.36
CA VAL A 913 44.66 12.92 -15.49
C VAL A 913 45.13 13.01 -14.04
N GLU A 914 46.43 12.80 -13.78
CA GLU A 914 46.96 12.80 -12.41
C GLU A 914 46.88 14.20 -11.76
N PRO A 915 47.25 15.31 -12.43
CA PRO A 915 47.06 16.66 -11.87
C PRO A 915 45.61 16.98 -11.50
N LEU A 916 44.64 16.61 -12.34
CA LEU A 916 43.22 16.83 -12.07
C LEU A 916 42.74 16.02 -10.86
N VAL A 917 43.08 14.73 -10.79
CA VAL A 917 42.70 13.86 -9.66
C VAL A 917 43.33 14.36 -8.36
N GLN A 918 44.60 14.75 -8.39
CA GLN A 918 45.30 15.27 -7.21
C GLN A 918 44.69 16.60 -6.73
N THR A 919 44.37 17.52 -7.64
CA THR A 919 43.67 18.77 -7.32
C THR A 919 42.32 18.51 -6.64
N SER A 920 41.54 17.53 -7.13
CA SER A 920 40.28 17.10 -6.52
C SER A 920 40.49 16.50 -5.11
N VAL A 921 41.56 15.72 -4.91
CA VAL A 921 41.92 15.20 -3.58
C VAL A 921 42.22 16.35 -2.62
N ASP A 922 43.03 17.31 -3.04
CA ASP A 922 43.45 18.43 -2.20
C ASP A 922 42.27 19.32 -1.81
N ALA A 923 41.32 19.56 -2.73
CA ALA A 923 40.07 20.25 -2.43
C ALA A 923 39.21 19.52 -1.39
N CYS A 924 39.06 18.20 -1.52
CA CYS A 924 38.31 17.39 -0.55
C CYS A 924 39.00 17.31 0.82
N LEU A 925 40.34 17.36 0.87
CA LEU A 925 41.11 17.36 2.12
C LEU A 925 40.89 18.63 2.94
N LEU A 926 40.54 19.77 2.32
CA LEU A 926 40.21 20.99 3.06
C LEU A 926 39.03 20.78 4.02
N ARG A 927 38.03 19.98 3.64
CA ARG A 927 36.88 19.63 4.49
C ARG A 927 37.28 18.72 5.64
N ARG A 928 38.14 17.73 5.41
CA ARG A 928 38.63 16.82 6.48
C ARG A 928 39.47 17.54 7.54
N ARG A 929 40.10 18.66 7.18
CA ARG A 929 40.92 19.50 8.08
C ARG A 929 40.10 20.51 8.89
N GLU A 930 38.80 20.66 8.63
CA GLU A 930 37.91 21.60 9.30
C GLU A 930 37.38 21.02 10.63
N GLU A 931 37.47 21.79 11.72
CA GLU A 931 36.89 21.40 13.02
C GLU A 931 35.35 21.35 12.92
N GLY A 932 34.76 20.16 13.08
CA GLY A 932 33.31 19.96 12.93
C GLY A 932 32.86 19.28 11.63
N ALA A 933 33.79 18.78 10.81
CA ALA A 933 33.51 18.10 9.54
C ALA A 933 32.46 16.96 9.63
N THR A 934 32.34 16.28 10.78
CA THR A 934 31.34 15.22 11.00
C THR A 934 29.90 15.71 10.92
N ALA A 935 29.64 17.01 11.11
CA ALA A 935 28.29 17.59 11.08
C ALA A 935 27.83 18.03 9.68
N ARG A 936 28.75 18.35 8.75
CA ARG A 936 28.44 18.81 7.38
C ARG A 936 28.58 17.73 6.30
N GLY A 937 29.19 16.59 6.62
CA GLY A 937 29.40 15.48 5.67
C GLY A 937 30.67 15.66 4.80
N PRO A 938 31.02 14.64 4.00
CA PRO A 938 32.20 14.71 3.13
C PRO A 938 31.95 15.61 1.91
N THR A 939 33.03 16.18 1.36
CA THR A 939 32.97 16.86 0.06
C THR A 939 32.69 15.85 -1.04
N LEU A 940 31.71 16.14 -1.89
CA LEU A 940 31.39 15.34 -3.07
C LEU A 940 32.18 15.85 -4.28
N CYS A 941 32.70 14.93 -5.09
CA CYS A 941 33.36 15.27 -6.36
C CYS A 941 32.53 14.73 -7.54
N ILE A 942 31.92 15.61 -8.33
CA ILE A 942 31.12 15.23 -9.51
C ILE A 942 31.92 15.51 -10.78
N VAL A 943 32.10 14.49 -11.60
CA VAL A 943 32.82 14.59 -12.87
C VAL A 943 31.91 14.16 -14.00
N ALA A 944 31.61 15.10 -14.90
CA ALA A 944 30.87 14.85 -16.13
C ALA A 944 31.82 14.84 -17.32
N GLN A 945 31.77 13.80 -18.15
CA GLN A 945 32.76 13.58 -19.21
C GLN A 945 32.09 13.17 -20.53
N GLN A 946 32.64 13.68 -21.63
CA GLN A 946 32.32 13.19 -22.97
C GLN A 946 33.16 11.96 -23.30
N LEU A 947 32.51 10.88 -23.75
CA LEU A 947 33.16 9.62 -24.13
C LEU A 947 33.83 9.77 -25.50
N ARG A 948 35.16 10.01 -25.51
CA ARG A 948 35.97 10.25 -26.73
C ARG A 948 36.95 9.14 -27.02
N SER A 949 37.80 8.85 -26.04
CA SER A 949 38.83 7.82 -26.10
C SER A 949 38.63 6.91 -24.89
N PRO A 950 38.43 5.59 -25.11
CA PRO A 950 38.34 4.64 -24.01
C PRO A 950 39.62 4.61 -23.19
N GLU A 951 40.78 4.77 -23.83
CA GLU A 951 42.08 4.70 -23.14
C GLU A 951 42.28 5.84 -22.13
N VAL A 952 41.99 7.08 -22.53
CA VAL A 952 42.13 8.25 -21.65
C VAL A 952 41.08 8.25 -20.54
N PHE A 953 39.85 7.81 -20.86
CA PHE A 953 38.78 7.68 -19.87
C PHE A 953 39.11 6.61 -18.82
N GLU A 954 39.60 5.44 -19.26
CA GLU A 954 40.02 4.36 -18.38
C GLU A 954 41.18 4.78 -17.47
N ALA A 955 42.18 5.47 -18.03
CA ALA A 955 43.31 6.00 -17.25
C ALA A 955 42.83 6.94 -16.14
N TRP A 956 41.89 7.83 -16.44
CA TRP A 956 41.26 8.67 -15.45
C TRP A 956 40.46 7.89 -14.42
N LEU A 957 39.57 6.99 -14.84
CA LEU A 957 38.72 6.26 -13.89
C LEU A 957 39.58 5.39 -12.96
N LYS A 958 40.66 4.80 -13.45
CA LYS A 958 41.66 4.09 -12.64
C LYS A 958 42.35 5.03 -11.63
N ALA A 959 42.82 6.19 -12.06
CA ALA A 959 43.47 7.15 -11.16
C ALA A 959 42.50 7.69 -10.10
N PHE A 960 41.27 8.02 -10.50
CA PHE A 960 40.21 8.53 -9.62
C PHE A 960 39.75 7.46 -8.63
N HIS A 961 39.47 6.23 -9.08
CA HIS A 961 39.05 5.09 -8.22
C HIS A 961 40.10 4.70 -7.16
N ARG A 962 41.40 4.89 -7.43
CA ARG A 962 42.45 4.68 -6.42
C ARG A 962 42.32 5.60 -5.22
N ARG A 963 41.75 6.80 -5.40
CA ARG A 963 41.63 7.83 -4.35
C ARG A 963 40.19 8.00 -3.85
N PHE A 964 39.20 7.69 -4.67
CA PHE A 964 37.78 7.89 -4.38
C PHE A 964 37.00 6.57 -4.41
N ARG A 965 35.97 6.47 -3.58
CA ARG A 965 34.84 5.56 -3.82
C ARG A 965 33.97 6.22 -4.89
N VAL A 966 33.63 5.50 -5.95
CA VAL A 966 33.07 6.09 -7.17
C VAL A 966 31.73 5.43 -7.51
N TRP A 967 30.73 6.24 -7.84
CA TRP A 967 29.44 5.79 -8.34
C TRP A 967 29.15 6.46 -9.67
N ARG A 968 28.56 5.72 -10.61
CA ARG A 968 27.91 6.33 -11.78
C ARG A 968 26.57 6.91 -11.36
N VAL A 969 26.27 8.13 -11.81
CA VAL A 969 24.97 8.75 -11.52
C VAL A 969 23.92 8.16 -12.49
N PRO A 970 22.80 7.60 -12.00
CA PRO A 970 21.81 6.94 -12.85
C PRO A 970 21.16 7.88 -13.88
N ASP A 971 20.78 7.35 -15.03
CA ASP A 971 20.12 8.09 -16.14
C ASP A 971 18.87 8.86 -15.69
N GLN A 972 18.13 8.30 -14.73
CA GLN A 972 16.92 8.91 -14.16
C GLN A 972 17.21 10.21 -13.40
N VAL A 973 18.44 10.37 -12.89
CA VAL A 973 18.88 11.53 -12.10
C VAL A 973 19.50 12.59 -13.01
N VAL A 974 20.33 12.20 -13.99
CA VAL A 974 21.04 13.14 -14.89
C VAL A 974 20.19 13.66 -16.05
N GLY A 975 19.10 12.98 -16.41
CA GLY A 975 18.19 13.32 -17.50
C GLY A 975 18.66 12.81 -18.87
N GLU A 976 17.74 12.78 -19.85
CA GLU A 976 17.94 12.15 -21.17
C GLU A 976 19.19 12.63 -21.94
N GLY A 977 19.59 13.89 -21.75
CA GLY A 977 20.75 14.47 -22.43
C GLY A 977 22.11 13.95 -21.96
N LEU A 978 22.18 13.40 -20.74
CA LEU A 978 23.41 12.85 -20.13
C LEU A 978 23.31 11.33 -19.88
N ALA A 979 22.24 10.69 -20.35
CA ALA A 979 21.99 9.27 -20.15
C ALA A 979 22.94 8.37 -20.95
N VAL A 980 23.06 7.10 -20.57
CA VAL A 980 23.85 6.10 -21.30
C VAL A 980 23.42 6.02 -22.78
N GLY A 981 24.38 6.07 -23.70
CA GLY A 981 24.13 6.12 -25.14
C GLY A 981 23.96 7.54 -25.71
N SER A 982 23.97 8.59 -24.89
CA SER A 982 24.09 9.99 -25.37
C SER A 982 25.53 10.38 -25.76
N GLY A 983 26.51 9.57 -25.33
CA GLY A 983 27.94 9.82 -25.49
C GLY A 983 28.57 10.64 -24.35
N PHE A 984 27.83 10.84 -23.25
CA PHE A 984 28.30 11.47 -22.01
C PHE A 984 28.11 10.52 -20.82
N ALA A 985 28.87 10.76 -19.75
CA ALA A 985 28.73 10.03 -18.48
C ALA A 985 29.00 10.96 -17.30
N VAL A 986 28.33 10.71 -16.17
CA VAL A 986 28.52 11.48 -14.93
C VAL A 986 28.86 10.52 -13.79
N HIS A 987 29.95 10.80 -13.09
CA HIS A 987 30.40 10.05 -11.93
C HIS A 987 30.44 10.94 -10.70
N VAL A 988 30.18 10.37 -9.54
CA VAL A 988 30.32 11.03 -8.24
C VAL A 988 31.30 10.23 -7.38
N GLY A 989 32.21 10.95 -6.72
CA GLY A 989 33.26 10.38 -5.90
C GLY A 989 33.24 10.93 -4.47
N ILE A 990 33.47 10.04 -3.50
CA ILE A 990 33.83 10.39 -2.11
C ILE A 990 35.26 9.95 -1.84
N LEU A 991 36.08 10.84 -1.28
CA LEU A 991 37.48 10.54 -0.97
C LEU A 991 37.57 9.33 -0.02
N ARG A 992 38.37 8.32 -0.38
CA ARG A 992 38.65 7.16 0.48
C ARG A 992 39.39 7.61 1.74
N ASP A 993 39.17 6.89 2.84
CA ASP A 993 39.75 7.24 4.14
C ASP A 993 41.27 7.21 4.19
#